data_AF-A0A7W0V582-F1
#
_entry.id   AF-A0A7W0V582-F1
#
_cell.length_a   1.000
_cell.length_b   1.000
_cell.length_c   1.000
_cell.angle_alpha   90.00
_cell.angle_beta   90.00
_cell.angle_gamma   90.00
#
_symmetry.space_group_name_H-M   'P 1'
#
loop_
_entity.id
_entity.type
_entity.pdbx_description
1 polymer ?
#
loop_
_entity_poly.entity_id
_entity_poly.type
_entity_poly.pdbx_seq_one_letter_code
_entity_poly.pdbx_strand_id
1 'polypeptide(L)'
;EPGIIMLLDVNTTLPLMVRVSFRPQLRLYWPAGLQIGNLEWDRDARVYYLTEESRSFVGIIGSPLAQDISVQPYQEEPRDVPAEFIIEARPEQLRTSFIPIVIAAGIDTGPKPVPPPGVARPHVARQSAKQTYDRLLSSADKLYRQNVAYYRNLQRETVSVETPDERFNRAFAWAKVGVDKGFATNPTLGTGLLAGFRTSGNSERPGFAWFFGRDALWTALALTSYGDFTGTRTALDFLCKFQRKDGKIPHEISQSAALIPWFTEYEYPWASADATPLYVIVHADYWRASGDTEYLRANWDAIKGAYRFTLASDTDGNGLVENTKFGHGWVEGGALYPPHEEIYMQGVWIEACTSLAELAEVMNDPQLAAEARAQAERTRTATEATYWLADRGFYAFATQRPHAKPATAEPGPNLTRRQTRLNELQNAQLIDEDTALPAVPLWWHTLNGERAQAQINHLGSGQIATDWGARIISNQSRLYDPLSYHYGSVWPLFTGWASMGAYSYGRPHTGHQALMANALLTYTGALGYITELLSGDFNAAFGRSSHHQVWSEAMVISPTLRGMLGLAMTEGGGTLRFAPQLPADWDQVNVRGVAVGNAQYDFALARAEGRETLTIARRASNEGSSRSKLSAAASSAASATRLVIAPAFPLDAQVRAVTVNGRVAKFDITREGDVQRAAVRIEDAVSAAQIVFTFDEGTDVYVEPEPLVVGAASQGLRIIRVQPDAQTLRLTLEGLGRRQYTLGVRTPHRLSEVSGAQVKSTGAGRQQLLVSFDGAPDTYVRREFAIPLQRTGRRQKAAGVNTAADKI
;
A
#
# COMPACT_ATOMS: atom_id res chain seq x y z
N GLU A 1 11.03 5.21 -25.14
CA GLU A 1 10.54 6.05 -26.24
C GLU A 1 9.16 6.60 -25.89
N PRO A 2 8.75 7.79 -26.38
CA PRO A 2 7.47 8.38 -26.03
C PRO A 2 6.35 7.93 -26.97
N GLY A 3 5.79 6.74 -26.75
CA GLY A 3 4.63 6.29 -27.51
C GLY A 3 4.00 5.00 -26.97
N ILE A 4 2.77 4.76 -27.40
CA ILE A 4 1.89 3.65 -27.00
C ILE A 4 1.27 3.06 -28.26
N ILE A 5 1.23 1.73 -28.33
CA ILE A 5 0.44 0.99 -29.30
C ILE A 5 -0.64 0.22 -28.55
N MET A 6 -1.89 0.47 -28.92
CA MET A 6 -3.06 -0.26 -28.47
C MET A 6 -3.46 -1.26 -29.54
N LEU A 7 -3.60 -2.52 -29.17
CA LEU A 7 -4.02 -3.60 -30.06
C LEU A 7 -5.42 -4.05 -29.64
N LEU A 8 -6.41 -3.80 -30.50
CA LEU A 8 -7.78 -4.25 -30.27
C LEU A 8 -7.96 -5.65 -30.84
N ASP A 9 -8.30 -6.60 -29.97
CA ASP A 9 -8.78 -7.94 -30.33
C ASP A 9 -10.30 -7.90 -30.46
N VAL A 10 -10.80 -8.14 -31.66
CA VAL A 10 -12.22 -7.97 -31.97
C VAL A 10 -12.75 -9.25 -32.60
N ASN A 11 -13.71 -9.90 -31.93
CA ASN A 11 -14.41 -11.06 -32.48
C ASN A 11 -15.85 -10.67 -32.81
N THR A 12 -16.23 -10.82 -34.08
CA THR A 12 -17.54 -10.43 -34.59
C THR A 12 -18.05 -11.40 -35.67
N THR A 13 -19.37 -11.48 -35.81
CA THR A 13 -20.03 -12.23 -36.90
C THR A 13 -20.39 -11.31 -38.09
N LEU A 14 -20.55 -10.01 -37.85
CA LEU A 14 -20.91 -9.01 -38.86
C LEU A 14 -19.80 -7.96 -38.99
N PRO A 15 -19.64 -7.31 -40.16
CA PRO A 15 -18.76 -6.15 -40.28
C PRO A 15 -19.09 -5.12 -39.21
N LEU A 16 -18.07 -4.56 -38.57
CA LEU A 16 -18.22 -3.49 -37.59
C LEU A 16 -17.31 -2.31 -37.93
N MET A 17 -17.70 -1.15 -37.42
CA MET A 17 -16.93 0.07 -37.50
C MET A 17 -16.38 0.39 -36.12
N VAL A 18 -15.05 0.45 -35.98
CA VAL A 18 -14.42 1.00 -34.78
C VAL A 18 -14.29 2.50 -34.98
N ARG A 19 -15.01 3.26 -34.16
CA ARG A 19 -14.89 4.73 -34.12
C ARG A 19 -13.91 5.12 -33.02
N VAL A 20 -12.85 5.82 -33.39
CA VAL A 20 -11.91 6.41 -32.44
C VAL A 20 -12.20 7.90 -32.36
N SER A 21 -12.56 8.37 -31.17
CA SER A 21 -12.88 9.76 -30.86
C SER A 21 -11.93 10.28 -29.80
N PHE A 22 -11.35 11.45 -30.02
CA PHE A 22 -10.44 12.09 -29.08
C PHE A 22 -10.53 13.61 -29.13
N ARG A 23 -10.16 14.28 -28.04
CA ARG A 23 -10.05 15.74 -28.00
C ARG A 23 -8.58 16.13 -28.14
N PRO A 24 -8.18 16.86 -29.19
CA PRO A 24 -6.79 17.22 -29.39
C PRO A 24 -6.37 18.28 -28.37
N GLN A 25 -5.56 17.88 -27.38
CA GLN A 25 -5.00 18.80 -26.38
C GLN A 25 -3.51 18.53 -26.22
N LEU A 26 -2.69 19.24 -27.00
CA LEU A 26 -1.24 19.27 -26.79
C LEU A 26 -0.91 20.36 -25.77
N ARG A 27 -0.68 19.95 -24.52
CA ARG A 27 -0.41 20.87 -23.40
C ARG A 27 0.75 20.34 -22.57
N LEU A 28 1.51 21.26 -21.99
CA LEU A 28 2.43 20.92 -20.90
C LEU A 28 1.62 20.69 -19.63
N TYR A 29 2.17 19.90 -18.72
CA TYR A 29 1.53 19.72 -17.41
C TYR A 29 1.72 21.01 -16.61
N TRP A 30 0.68 21.40 -15.88
CA TRP A 30 0.67 22.61 -15.07
C TRP A 30 1.92 22.70 -14.17
N PRO A 31 2.45 23.91 -13.90
CA PRO A 31 2.00 25.23 -14.35
C PRO A 31 2.63 25.72 -15.65
N ALA A 32 3.43 24.89 -16.34
CA ALA A 32 3.98 25.27 -17.63
C ALA A 32 2.86 25.33 -18.68
N GLY A 33 2.93 26.32 -19.58
CA GLY A 33 1.94 26.53 -20.63
C GLY A 33 2.54 26.46 -22.03
N LEU A 34 1.68 26.16 -23.02
CA LEU A 34 1.98 26.26 -24.44
C LEU A 34 0.94 27.15 -25.13
N GLN A 35 1.28 27.63 -26.32
CA GLN A 35 0.30 28.23 -27.22
C GLN A 35 -0.72 27.19 -27.70
N ILE A 36 -1.78 27.66 -28.37
CA ILE A 36 -2.85 26.79 -28.89
C ILE A 36 -2.23 25.79 -29.88
N GLY A 37 -2.55 24.51 -29.69
CA GLY A 37 -2.12 23.45 -30.60
C GLY A 37 -2.93 23.45 -31.89
N ASN A 38 -2.28 23.10 -33.00
CA ASN A 38 -2.89 22.86 -34.30
C ASN A 38 -3.16 21.35 -34.49
N LEU A 39 -4.22 21.02 -35.24
CA LEU A 39 -4.55 19.66 -35.67
C LEU A 39 -4.50 19.56 -37.20
N GLU A 40 -3.85 18.54 -37.72
CA GLU A 40 -3.73 18.26 -39.15
C GLU A 40 -3.94 16.77 -39.43
N TRP A 41 -4.81 16.41 -40.38
CA TRP A 41 -4.93 15.05 -40.89
C TRP A 41 -4.00 14.83 -42.08
N ASP A 42 -3.10 13.87 -41.97
CA ASP A 42 -2.26 13.38 -43.07
C ASP A 42 -2.95 12.16 -43.71
N ARG A 43 -3.48 12.35 -44.91
CA ARG A 43 -4.28 11.33 -45.62
C ARG A 43 -3.44 10.11 -46.02
N ASP A 44 -2.19 10.32 -46.39
CA ASP A 44 -1.33 9.26 -46.90
C ASP A 44 -0.80 8.41 -45.74
N ALA A 45 -0.40 9.06 -44.65
CA ALA A 45 0.02 8.38 -43.43
C ALA A 45 -1.15 7.86 -42.58
N ARG A 46 -2.38 8.36 -42.80
CA ARG A 46 -3.61 8.02 -42.04
C ARG A 46 -3.50 8.33 -40.54
N VAL A 47 -3.00 9.52 -40.25
CA VAL A 47 -2.72 9.99 -38.89
C VAL A 47 -3.14 11.44 -38.72
N TYR A 48 -3.51 11.78 -37.49
CA TYR A 48 -3.56 13.16 -37.04
C TYR A 48 -2.22 13.56 -36.43
N TYR A 49 -1.73 14.74 -36.81
CA TYR A 49 -0.66 15.45 -36.12
C TYR A 49 -1.27 16.53 -35.22
N LEU A 50 -0.83 16.54 -33.96
CA LEU A 50 -1.06 17.61 -33.01
C LEU A 50 0.25 18.38 -32.87
N THR A 51 0.31 19.64 -33.27
CA THR A 51 1.54 20.44 -33.26
C THR A 51 1.34 21.75 -32.52
N GLU A 52 2.41 22.45 -32.18
CA GLU A 52 2.36 23.82 -31.67
C GLU A 52 3.40 24.71 -32.36
N GLU A 53 3.22 26.04 -32.32
CA GLU A 53 3.96 27.01 -33.13
C GLU A 53 5.48 26.99 -32.91
N SER A 54 5.95 26.67 -31.69
CA SER A 54 7.38 26.57 -31.43
C SER A 54 8.02 25.33 -32.07
N ARG A 55 7.20 24.35 -32.51
CA ARG A 55 7.61 23.07 -33.11
C ARG A 55 8.44 22.18 -32.19
N SER A 56 8.40 22.45 -30.89
CA SER A 56 9.08 21.71 -29.83
C SER A 56 8.35 20.42 -29.50
N PHE A 57 7.03 20.41 -29.56
CA PHE A 57 6.22 19.27 -29.15
C PHE A 57 5.29 18.87 -30.29
N VAL A 58 5.24 17.58 -30.58
CA VAL A 58 4.33 17.00 -31.56
C VAL A 58 3.72 15.74 -30.99
N GLY A 59 2.40 15.61 -31.08
CA GLY A 59 1.68 14.35 -30.92
C GLY A 59 1.28 13.79 -32.28
N ILE A 60 1.23 12.47 -32.40
CA ILE A 60 0.68 11.77 -33.55
C ILE A 60 -0.28 10.69 -33.04
N ILE A 61 -1.46 10.59 -33.64
CA ILE A 61 -2.43 9.52 -33.37
C ILE A 61 -3.01 9.00 -34.68
N GLY A 62 -3.09 7.68 -34.84
CA GLY A 62 -3.80 7.11 -35.98
C GLY A 62 -3.67 5.59 -36.08
N SER A 63 -4.05 5.07 -37.24
CA SER A 63 -4.01 3.65 -37.57
C SER A 63 -3.79 3.46 -39.06
N PRO A 64 -3.09 2.41 -39.51
CA PRO A 64 -2.99 2.05 -40.93
C PRO A 64 -4.36 1.87 -41.61
N LEU A 65 -5.43 1.61 -40.84
CA LEU A 65 -6.79 1.42 -41.34
C LEU A 65 -7.68 2.64 -41.16
N ALA A 66 -7.16 3.74 -40.60
CA ALA A 66 -7.95 4.91 -40.24
C ALA A 66 -8.45 5.67 -41.48
N GLN A 67 -9.68 6.16 -41.38
CA GLN A 67 -10.30 7.10 -42.31
C GLN A 67 -10.87 8.27 -41.51
N ASP A 68 -10.42 9.48 -41.82
CA ASP A 68 -10.93 10.70 -41.20
C ASP A 68 -12.42 10.92 -41.55
N ILE A 69 -13.20 11.30 -40.54
CA ILE A 69 -14.62 11.67 -40.66
C ILE A 69 -14.94 13.01 -39.98
N SER A 70 -13.91 13.75 -39.55
CA SER A 70 -14.08 15.03 -38.86
C SER A 70 -14.39 16.16 -39.84
N VAL A 71 -15.07 17.20 -39.35
CA VAL A 71 -15.40 18.40 -40.12
C VAL A 71 -14.19 19.34 -40.18
N GLN A 72 -13.89 19.85 -41.38
CA GLN A 72 -12.85 20.88 -41.59
C GLN A 72 -13.48 22.28 -41.71
N PRO A 73 -12.78 23.36 -41.27
CA PRO A 73 -11.41 23.40 -40.76
C PRO A 73 -11.30 23.07 -39.25
N TYR A 74 -10.41 22.13 -38.90
CA TYR A 74 -10.27 21.60 -37.54
C TYR A 74 -9.95 22.64 -36.45
N GLN A 75 -9.37 23.78 -36.84
CA GLN A 75 -8.90 24.83 -35.94
C GLN A 75 -10.02 25.79 -35.51
N GLU A 76 -11.12 25.82 -36.26
CA GLU A 76 -12.25 26.74 -36.03
C GLU A 76 -13.43 26.05 -35.32
N GLU A 77 -13.37 24.72 -35.18
CA GLU A 77 -14.38 23.94 -34.47
C GLU A 77 -14.34 24.21 -32.96
N PRO A 78 -15.49 24.24 -32.27
CA PRO A 78 -15.54 24.35 -30.82
C PRO A 78 -14.68 23.25 -30.16
N ARG A 79 -13.97 23.61 -29.10
CA ARG A 79 -13.08 22.70 -28.33
C ARG A 79 -13.77 21.41 -27.84
N ASP A 80 -15.10 21.38 -27.84
CA ASP A 80 -15.93 20.25 -27.41
C ASP A 80 -16.28 19.25 -28.52
N VAL A 81 -16.05 19.61 -29.80
CA VAL A 81 -16.21 18.70 -30.95
C VAL A 81 -14.99 17.78 -31.02
N PRO A 82 -15.14 16.45 -30.86
CA PRO A 82 -14.01 15.54 -30.93
C PRO A 82 -13.49 15.41 -32.36
N ALA A 83 -12.19 15.17 -32.50
CA ALA A 83 -11.62 14.64 -33.73
C ALA A 83 -11.86 13.12 -33.76
N GLU A 84 -12.27 12.64 -34.92
CA GLU A 84 -12.71 11.27 -35.13
C GLU A 84 -12.11 10.66 -36.40
N PHE A 85 -11.69 9.41 -36.29
CA PHE A 85 -11.47 8.55 -37.45
C PHE A 85 -12.16 7.20 -37.23
N ILE A 86 -12.54 6.56 -38.33
CA ILE A 86 -13.16 5.25 -38.33
C ILE A 86 -12.22 4.21 -38.91
N ILE A 87 -12.40 2.97 -38.46
CA ILE A 87 -11.76 1.78 -39.00
C ILE A 87 -12.87 0.80 -39.34
N GLU A 88 -13.05 0.52 -40.63
CA GLU A 88 -13.93 -0.54 -41.09
C GLU A 88 -13.24 -1.89 -40.92
N ALA A 89 -13.86 -2.79 -40.15
CA ALA A 89 -13.28 -4.07 -39.80
C ALA A 89 -14.20 -5.22 -40.24
N ARG A 90 -13.72 -6.00 -41.21
CA ARG A 90 -14.44 -7.17 -41.73
C ARG A 90 -14.18 -8.40 -40.85
N PRO A 91 -15.17 -9.28 -40.62
CA PRO A 91 -15.01 -10.44 -39.74
C PRO A 91 -13.84 -11.34 -40.12
N GLU A 92 -13.58 -11.52 -41.41
CA GLU A 92 -12.51 -12.39 -41.91
C GLU A 92 -11.11 -11.87 -41.53
N GLN A 93 -10.92 -10.55 -41.60
CA GLN A 93 -9.65 -9.90 -41.26
C GLN A 93 -9.40 -9.91 -39.74
N LEU A 94 -10.46 -9.68 -38.96
CA LEU A 94 -10.40 -9.60 -37.50
C LEU A 94 -10.07 -10.93 -36.83
N ARG A 95 -10.44 -12.06 -37.45
CA ARG A 95 -10.09 -13.41 -36.95
C ARG A 95 -8.59 -13.68 -36.94
N THR A 96 -7.81 -12.93 -37.73
CA THR A 96 -6.38 -13.20 -37.95
C THR A 96 -5.48 -12.04 -37.56
N SER A 97 -6.03 -10.89 -37.13
CA SER A 97 -5.24 -9.68 -36.91
C SER A 97 -5.89 -8.74 -35.90
N PHE A 98 -5.05 -8.09 -35.09
CA PHE A 98 -5.47 -6.98 -34.23
C PHE A 98 -5.62 -5.69 -35.02
N ILE A 99 -6.47 -4.78 -34.55
CA ILE A 99 -6.50 -3.39 -35.03
C ILE A 99 -5.52 -2.55 -34.19
N PRO A 100 -4.44 -2.00 -34.78
CA PRO A 100 -3.52 -1.13 -34.05
C PRO A 100 -4.02 0.32 -34.04
N ILE A 101 -4.03 0.94 -32.86
CA ILE A 101 -4.11 2.38 -32.69
C ILE A 101 -2.80 2.82 -32.05
N VAL A 102 -2.08 3.72 -32.71
CA VAL A 102 -0.77 4.17 -32.24
C VAL A 102 -0.84 5.64 -31.88
N ILE A 103 -0.32 5.95 -30.69
CA ILE A 103 -0.11 7.30 -30.20
C ILE A 103 1.39 7.45 -29.98
N ALA A 104 2.02 8.43 -30.58
CA ALA A 104 3.43 8.74 -30.31
C ALA A 104 3.61 10.25 -30.13
N ALA A 105 4.76 10.61 -29.57
CA ALA A 105 5.15 12.00 -29.43
C ALA A 105 6.58 12.23 -29.93
N GLY A 106 6.88 13.47 -30.25
CA GLY A 106 8.21 13.95 -30.60
C GLY A 106 8.51 15.23 -29.82
N ILE A 107 9.75 15.34 -29.35
CA ILE A 107 10.22 16.44 -28.52
C ILE A 107 11.50 17.00 -29.13
N ASP A 108 11.56 18.31 -29.29
CA ASP A 108 12.74 19.09 -29.70
C ASP A 108 12.81 20.39 -28.89
N THR A 109 13.44 20.30 -27.72
CA THR A 109 13.70 21.44 -26.80
C THR A 109 15.11 22.00 -26.97
N GLY A 110 15.83 21.62 -28.03
CA GLY A 110 17.19 22.12 -28.29
C GLY A 110 17.20 23.59 -28.72
N PRO A 111 18.39 24.23 -28.79
CA PRO A 111 18.53 25.57 -29.33
C PRO A 111 18.00 25.63 -30.77
N LYS A 112 17.17 26.63 -31.08
CA LYS A 112 16.56 26.80 -32.40
C LYS A 112 17.15 28.00 -33.12
N PRO A 113 18.31 27.86 -33.80
CA PRO A 113 18.91 28.96 -34.54
C PRO A 113 17.97 29.47 -35.64
N VAL A 114 18.13 30.74 -36.00
CA VAL A 114 17.38 31.35 -37.11
C VAL A 114 17.89 30.74 -38.41
N PRO A 115 17.03 30.08 -39.22
CA PRO A 115 17.48 29.54 -40.50
C PRO A 115 17.81 30.68 -41.47
N PRO A 116 18.67 30.43 -42.48
CA PRO A 116 18.90 31.39 -43.56
C PRO A 116 17.60 31.81 -44.25
N PRO A 117 17.52 33.03 -44.81
CA PRO A 117 16.36 33.47 -45.58
C PRO A 117 15.98 32.48 -46.68
N GLY A 118 14.68 32.13 -46.76
CA GLY A 118 14.17 31.17 -47.76
C GLY A 118 14.34 29.70 -47.41
N VAL A 119 15.01 29.35 -46.31
CA VAL A 119 15.14 27.97 -45.84
C VAL A 119 14.12 27.68 -44.74
N ALA A 120 13.20 26.74 -44.99
CA ALA A 120 12.26 26.30 -43.98
C ALA A 120 12.99 25.60 -42.83
N ARG A 121 12.64 25.96 -41.58
CA ARG A 121 13.18 25.28 -40.40
C ARG A 121 12.75 23.80 -40.40
N PRO A 122 13.68 22.84 -40.22
CA PRO A 122 13.33 21.43 -40.07
C PRO A 122 12.35 21.21 -38.92
N HIS A 123 11.33 20.36 -39.12
CA HIS A 123 10.40 20.01 -38.06
C HIS A 123 10.84 18.72 -37.36
N VAL A 124 11.94 18.80 -36.62
CA VAL A 124 12.62 17.64 -35.99
C VAL A 124 11.66 16.84 -35.10
N ALA A 125 10.88 17.50 -34.25
CA ALA A 125 9.87 16.84 -33.42
C ALA A 125 8.84 16.04 -34.23
N ARG A 126 8.36 16.57 -35.38
CA ARG A 126 7.39 15.87 -36.24
C ARG A 126 8.02 14.63 -36.89
N GLN A 127 9.25 14.75 -37.38
CA GLN A 127 10.00 13.62 -37.94
C GLN A 127 10.22 12.53 -36.87
N SER A 128 10.63 12.91 -35.67
CA SER A 128 10.85 11.99 -34.54
C SER A 128 9.55 11.30 -34.10
N ALA A 129 8.44 12.04 -34.03
CA ALA A 129 7.12 11.48 -33.72
C ALA A 129 6.70 10.43 -34.77
N LYS A 130 6.87 10.73 -36.06
CA LYS A 130 6.54 9.81 -37.15
C LYS A 130 7.44 8.57 -37.16
N GLN A 131 8.75 8.72 -36.94
CA GLN A 131 9.67 7.60 -36.81
C GLN A 131 9.30 6.69 -35.63
N THR A 132 8.88 7.27 -34.51
CA THR A 132 8.38 6.51 -33.35
C THR A 132 7.10 5.76 -33.70
N TYR A 133 6.12 6.43 -34.34
CA TYR A 133 4.89 5.81 -34.81
C TYR A 133 5.15 4.62 -35.74
N ASP A 134 6.00 4.78 -36.76
CA ASP A 134 6.32 3.73 -37.74
C ASP A 134 7.04 2.54 -37.08
N ARG A 135 7.93 2.83 -36.13
CA ARG A 135 8.65 1.79 -35.40
C ARG A 135 7.73 1.01 -34.45
N LEU A 136 6.81 1.68 -33.76
CA LEU A 136 5.80 1.02 -32.92
C LEU A 136 4.91 0.08 -33.74
N LEU A 137 4.44 0.54 -34.91
CA LEU A 137 3.64 -0.29 -35.82
C LEU A 137 4.42 -1.52 -36.33
N SER A 138 5.62 -1.29 -36.87
CA SER A 138 6.44 -2.38 -37.42
C SER A 138 6.97 -3.36 -36.37
N SER A 139 6.97 -2.97 -35.09
CA SER A 139 7.44 -3.78 -33.97
C SER A 139 6.32 -4.27 -33.04
N ALA A 140 5.05 -4.17 -33.42
CA ALA A 140 3.90 -4.44 -32.55
C ALA A 140 3.94 -5.82 -31.86
N ASP A 141 4.18 -6.90 -32.61
CA ASP A 141 4.30 -8.27 -32.07
C ASP A 141 5.45 -8.37 -31.05
N LYS A 142 6.62 -7.81 -31.41
CA LYS A 142 7.79 -7.79 -30.53
C LYS A 142 7.50 -7.04 -29.22
N LEU A 143 6.91 -5.85 -29.29
CA LEU A 143 6.57 -5.02 -28.13
C LEU A 143 5.53 -5.70 -27.24
N TYR A 144 4.50 -6.32 -27.84
CA TYR A 144 3.51 -7.09 -27.09
C TYR A 144 4.16 -8.26 -26.33
N ARG A 145 4.99 -9.06 -27.02
CA ARG A 145 5.71 -10.18 -26.38
C ARG A 145 6.68 -9.70 -25.30
N GLN A 146 7.35 -8.58 -25.52
CA GLN A 146 8.21 -7.95 -24.51
C GLN A 146 7.41 -7.53 -23.27
N ASN A 147 6.23 -6.93 -23.45
CA ASN A 147 5.36 -6.53 -22.34
C ASN A 147 4.84 -7.75 -21.56
N VAL A 148 4.42 -8.82 -22.26
CA VAL A 148 4.03 -10.09 -21.63
C VAL A 148 5.19 -10.71 -20.87
N ALA A 149 6.38 -10.75 -21.48
CA ALA A 149 7.59 -11.27 -20.83
C ALA A 149 7.97 -10.44 -19.61
N TYR A 150 7.84 -9.11 -19.68
CA TYR A 150 8.13 -8.19 -18.59
C TYR A 150 7.29 -8.52 -17.35
N TYR A 151 5.97 -8.61 -17.48
CA TYR A 151 5.11 -8.92 -16.32
C TYR A 151 5.22 -10.37 -15.83
N ARG A 152 5.52 -11.33 -16.72
CA ARG A 152 5.90 -12.69 -16.30
C ARG A 152 7.20 -12.69 -15.49
N ASN A 153 8.17 -11.85 -15.88
CA ASN A 153 9.42 -11.70 -15.15
C ASN A 153 9.18 -11.02 -13.80
N LEU A 154 8.37 -9.96 -13.75
CA LEU A 154 7.94 -9.33 -12.50
C LEU A 154 7.40 -10.38 -11.53
N GLN A 155 6.46 -11.23 -11.96
CA GLN A 155 5.91 -12.27 -11.10
C GLN A 155 6.93 -13.34 -10.66
N ARG A 156 7.87 -13.71 -11.54
CA ARG A 156 8.88 -14.75 -11.28
C ARG A 156 10.04 -14.28 -10.40
N GLU A 157 10.46 -13.03 -10.58
CA GLU A 157 11.66 -12.45 -9.97
C GLU A 157 11.39 -11.76 -8.63
N THR A 158 10.12 -11.50 -8.33
CA THR A 158 9.67 -10.92 -7.06
C THR A 158 8.87 -11.93 -6.24
N VAL A 159 8.61 -11.59 -4.97
CA VAL A 159 7.84 -12.45 -4.06
C VAL A 159 6.49 -12.84 -4.66
N SER A 160 6.15 -14.12 -4.59
CA SER A 160 4.81 -14.64 -4.88
C SER A 160 4.21 -15.27 -3.63
N VAL A 161 2.90 -15.15 -3.46
CA VAL A 161 2.15 -15.68 -2.33
C VAL A 161 1.00 -16.52 -2.90
N GLU A 162 0.84 -17.72 -2.36
CA GLU A 162 -0.22 -18.67 -2.69
C GLU A 162 -0.90 -19.08 -1.38
N THR A 163 -2.18 -18.75 -1.26
CA THR A 163 -3.06 -19.05 -0.14
C THR A 163 -4.30 -19.81 -0.63
N PRO A 164 -5.16 -20.32 0.27
CA PRO A 164 -6.41 -20.95 -0.13
C PRO A 164 -7.44 -19.99 -0.75
N ASP A 165 -7.24 -18.66 -0.65
CA ASP A 165 -8.12 -17.66 -1.28
C ASP A 165 -7.53 -17.17 -2.61
N GLU A 166 -8.06 -17.71 -3.72
CA GLU A 166 -7.67 -17.31 -5.07
C GLU A 166 -7.94 -15.83 -5.39
N ARG A 167 -8.95 -15.22 -4.75
CA ARG A 167 -9.22 -13.78 -4.91
C ARG A 167 -8.08 -12.97 -4.31
N PHE A 168 -7.58 -13.39 -3.16
CA PHE A 168 -6.44 -12.76 -2.51
C PHE A 168 -5.14 -12.94 -3.31
N ASN A 169 -4.84 -14.17 -3.75
CA ASN A 169 -3.65 -14.47 -4.58
C ASN A 169 -3.57 -13.56 -5.81
N ARG A 170 -4.70 -13.43 -6.52
CA ARG A 170 -4.81 -12.60 -7.71
C ARG A 170 -4.75 -11.10 -7.38
N ALA A 171 -5.35 -10.65 -6.28
CA ALA A 171 -5.25 -9.26 -5.83
C ALA A 171 -3.80 -8.88 -5.52
N PHE A 172 -3.06 -9.72 -4.81
CA PHE A 172 -1.63 -9.52 -4.53
C PHE A 172 -0.80 -9.44 -5.82
N ALA A 173 -1.03 -10.34 -6.78
CA ALA A 173 -0.33 -10.33 -8.07
C ALA A 173 -0.58 -9.04 -8.87
N TRP A 174 -1.83 -8.55 -8.87
CA TRP A 174 -2.19 -7.31 -9.53
C TRP A 174 -1.67 -6.06 -8.82
N ALA A 175 -1.64 -6.05 -7.49
CA ALA A 175 -1.07 -4.96 -6.72
C ALA A 175 0.40 -4.72 -7.11
N LYS A 176 1.19 -5.77 -7.32
CA LYS A 176 2.57 -5.63 -7.85
C LYS A 176 2.61 -4.99 -9.23
N VAL A 177 1.67 -5.33 -10.11
CA VAL A 177 1.56 -4.71 -11.45
C VAL A 177 1.15 -3.24 -11.34
N GLY A 178 0.26 -2.88 -10.41
CA GLY A 178 -0.13 -1.49 -10.14
C GLY A 178 1.06 -0.65 -9.66
N VAL A 179 1.79 -1.14 -8.65
CA VAL A 179 3.02 -0.51 -8.14
C VAL A 179 4.06 -0.32 -9.24
N ASP A 180 4.33 -1.36 -10.02
CA ASP A 180 5.31 -1.34 -11.11
C ASP A 180 4.95 -0.32 -12.22
N LYS A 181 3.66 -0.16 -12.53
CA LYS A 181 3.15 0.88 -13.45
C LYS A 181 3.30 2.30 -12.92
N GLY A 182 3.58 2.48 -11.64
CA GLY A 182 3.86 3.78 -11.04
C GLY A 182 5.15 4.42 -11.54
N PHE A 183 6.09 3.64 -12.10
CA PHE A 183 7.33 4.18 -12.65
C PHE A 183 7.10 4.89 -13.99
N ALA A 184 7.58 6.12 -14.09
CA ALA A 184 7.57 6.89 -15.32
C ALA A 184 8.95 7.48 -15.61
N THR A 185 9.36 7.44 -16.88
CA THR A 185 10.58 8.07 -17.36
C THR A 185 10.25 9.37 -18.08
N ASN A 186 10.68 10.47 -17.50
CA ASN A 186 10.63 11.79 -18.10
C ASN A 186 11.99 12.10 -18.79
N PRO A 187 12.02 12.53 -20.05
CA PRO A 187 13.26 12.78 -20.78
C PRO A 187 14.21 13.81 -20.14
N THR A 188 13.66 14.77 -19.39
CA THR A 188 14.45 15.85 -18.77
C THR A 188 14.65 15.66 -17.27
N LEU A 189 13.75 14.95 -16.59
CA LEU A 189 13.79 14.78 -15.13
C LEU A 189 14.40 13.43 -14.71
N GLY A 190 14.31 12.39 -15.54
CA GLY A 190 14.74 11.03 -15.20
C GLY A 190 13.57 10.10 -14.90
N THR A 191 13.86 8.97 -14.27
CA THR A 191 12.85 7.95 -13.90
C THR A 191 12.54 8.04 -12.42
N GLY A 192 11.24 8.11 -12.08
CA GLY A 192 10.76 8.16 -10.70
C GLY A 192 9.36 7.56 -10.58
N LEU A 193 8.83 7.53 -9.35
CA LEU A 193 7.47 7.06 -9.06
C LEU A 193 6.47 8.21 -9.13
N LEU A 194 5.37 7.96 -9.82
CA LEU A 194 4.18 8.80 -9.80
C LEU A 194 3.31 8.46 -8.58
N ALA A 195 2.48 9.41 -8.13
CA ALA A 195 1.47 9.13 -7.11
C ALA A 195 0.33 8.24 -7.65
N GLY A 196 -0.04 8.43 -8.92
CA GLY A 196 -1.17 7.73 -9.52
C GLY A 196 -1.59 8.28 -10.88
N PHE A 197 -2.78 7.90 -11.34
CA PHE A 197 -3.37 8.38 -12.59
C PHE A 197 -4.82 8.81 -12.42
N ARG A 198 -5.07 10.09 -12.72
CA ARG A 198 -6.39 10.69 -12.73
C ARG A 198 -6.49 11.75 -13.83
N THR A 199 -7.67 11.88 -14.42
CA THR A 199 -7.95 12.90 -15.43
C THR A 199 -7.68 14.31 -14.89
N SER A 200 -6.95 15.14 -15.63
CA SER A 200 -6.65 16.54 -15.27
C SER A 200 -7.86 17.49 -15.37
N GLY A 201 -8.99 17.01 -15.91
CA GLY A 201 -10.14 17.87 -16.23
C GLY A 201 -9.71 19.07 -17.09
N ASN A 202 -10.17 20.26 -16.73
CA ASN A 202 -9.86 21.50 -17.44
C ASN A 202 -8.65 22.28 -16.87
N SER A 203 -8.04 21.84 -15.76
CA SER A 203 -7.03 22.64 -15.03
C SER A 203 -5.58 22.34 -15.39
N GLU A 204 -5.31 21.36 -16.27
CA GLU A 204 -3.96 20.88 -16.64
C GLU A 204 -3.09 20.35 -15.48
N ARG A 205 -3.56 20.47 -14.23
CA ARG A 205 -3.01 19.78 -13.06
C ARG A 205 -3.41 18.31 -13.21
N PRO A 206 -2.47 17.42 -13.59
CA PRO A 206 -2.79 16.00 -13.60
C PRO A 206 -3.13 15.61 -12.17
N GLY A 207 -4.22 14.88 -11.96
CA GLY A 207 -4.67 14.63 -10.59
C GLY A 207 -3.55 14.02 -9.74
N PHE A 208 -2.85 13.00 -10.27
CA PHE A 208 -1.74 12.33 -9.57
C PHE A 208 -0.58 11.87 -10.47
N ALA A 209 -0.58 12.21 -11.77
CA ALA A 209 0.47 11.79 -12.71
C ALA A 209 1.74 12.68 -12.66
N TRP A 210 2.12 13.07 -11.45
CA TRP A 210 3.37 13.77 -11.11
C TRP A 210 4.24 12.87 -10.24
N PHE A 211 5.54 13.16 -10.24
CA PHE A 211 6.41 12.52 -9.25
C PHE A 211 6.12 13.11 -7.88
N PHE A 212 6.08 12.27 -6.86
CA PHE A 212 5.56 12.66 -5.56
C PHE A 212 6.37 12.00 -4.44
N GLY A 213 7.01 12.79 -3.59
CA GLY A 213 7.99 12.29 -2.61
C GLY A 213 7.37 11.37 -1.57
N ARG A 214 6.35 11.86 -0.85
CA ARG A 214 5.63 11.10 0.18
C ARG A 214 5.07 9.79 -0.37
N ASP A 215 4.36 9.85 -1.49
CA ASP A 215 3.70 8.70 -2.11
C ASP A 215 4.73 7.68 -2.62
N ALA A 216 5.82 8.15 -3.23
CA ALA A 216 6.93 7.30 -3.66
C ALA A 216 7.57 6.56 -2.47
N LEU A 217 7.72 7.21 -1.32
CA LEU A 217 8.34 6.62 -0.13
C LEU A 217 7.44 5.56 0.52
N TRP A 218 6.14 5.80 0.64
CA TRP A 218 5.19 4.77 1.10
C TRP A 218 5.14 3.57 0.14
N THR A 219 5.22 3.83 -1.17
CA THR A 219 5.28 2.79 -2.21
C THR A 219 6.61 2.01 -2.16
N ALA A 220 7.73 2.69 -1.87
CA ALA A 220 9.05 2.08 -1.79
C ALA A 220 9.16 1.02 -0.69
N LEU A 221 8.45 1.17 0.43
CA LEU A 221 8.36 0.11 1.45
C LEU A 221 7.77 -1.19 0.88
N ALA A 222 6.78 -1.11 -0.02
CA ALA A 222 6.23 -2.28 -0.70
C ALA A 222 7.24 -2.86 -1.71
N LEU A 223 7.89 -2.01 -2.52
CA LEU A 223 8.96 -2.41 -3.46
C LEU A 223 10.03 -3.25 -2.75
N THR A 224 10.54 -2.75 -1.63
CA THR A 224 11.52 -3.48 -0.81
C THR A 224 10.95 -4.81 -0.31
N SER A 225 9.69 -4.83 0.15
CA SER A 225 9.03 -6.02 0.71
C SER A 225 8.98 -7.18 -0.28
N TYR A 226 8.67 -6.91 -1.56
CA TYR A 226 8.59 -7.96 -2.57
C TYR A 226 9.91 -8.21 -3.32
N GLY A 227 10.99 -7.55 -2.91
CA GLY A 227 12.35 -7.77 -3.40
C GLY A 227 12.74 -6.94 -4.62
N ASP A 228 12.00 -5.88 -4.96
CA ASP A 228 12.37 -4.96 -6.05
C ASP A 228 13.28 -3.83 -5.57
N PHE A 229 14.47 -4.21 -5.14
CA PHE A 229 15.53 -3.32 -4.69
C PHE A 229 15.94 -2.29 -5.76
N THR A 230 15.83 -2.64 -7.04
CA THR A 230 16.11 -1.72 -8.15
C THR A 230 15.07 -0.60 -8.21
N GLY A 231 13.79 -0.95 -8.09
CA GLY A 231 12.70 0.02 -7.99
C GLY A 231 12.86 0.94 -6.79
N THR A 232 13.19 0.38 -5.62
CA THR A 232 13.44 1.18 -4.40
C THR A 232 14.56 2.20 -4.60
N ARG A 233 15.73 1.78 -5.13
CA ARG A 233 16.83 2.72 -5.44
C ARG A 233 16.43 3.78 -6.45
N THR A 234 15.69 3.40 -7.49
CA THR A 234 15.21 4.36 -8.50
C THR A 234 14.36 5.47 -7.87
N ALA A 235 13.47 5.12 -6.94
CA ALA A 235 12.67 6.11 -6.22
C ALA A 235 13.53 7.02 -5.32
N LEU A 236 14.45 6.43 -4.54
CA LEU A 236 15.35 7.18 -3.65
C LEU A 236 16.31 8.11 -4.42
N ASP A 237 16.96 7.60 -5.47
CA ASP A 237 17.89 8.36 -6.32
C ASP A 237 17.19 9.55 -6.99
N PHE A 238 15.95 9.34 -7.46
CA PHE A 238 15.16 10.40 -8.06
C PHE A 238 14.88 11.53 -7.06
N LEU A 239 14.48 11.21 -5.82
CA LEU A 239 14.23 12.21 -4.79
C LEU A 239 15.52 12.90 -4.32
N CYS A 240 16.62 12.14 -4.18
CA CYS A 240 17.93 12.66 -3.82
C CYS A 240 18.41 13.72 -4.83
N LYS A 241 18.20 13.49 -6.13
CA LYS A 241 18.55 14.45 -7.19
C LYS A 241 17.93 15.84 -6.99
N PHE A 242 16.75 15.90 -6.38
CA PHE A 242 16.00 17.14 -6.17
C PHE A 242 15.92 17.56 -4.70
N GLN A 243 16.71 16.96 -3.81
CA GLN A 243 16.78 17.36 -2.41
C GLN A 243 17.30 18.80 -2.31
N ARG A 244 16.67 19.61 -1.45
CA ARG A 244 17.16 20.96 -1.14
C ARG A 244 18.47 20.91 -0.36
N LYS A 245 19.23 22.00 -0.46
CA LYS A 245 20.50 22.18 0.26
C LYS A 245 20.37 22.07 1.79
N ASP A 246 19.20 22.40 2.34
CA ASP A 246 18.92 22.28 3.78
C ASP A 246 18.48 20.88 4.20
N GLY A 247 18.35 19.93 3.26
CA GLY A 247 18.00 18.54 3.52
C GLY A 247 16.55 18.18 3.19
N LYS A 248 15.69 19.15 2.86
CA LYS A 248 14.27 18.89 2.58
C LYS A 248 14.08 18.06 1.30
N ILE A 249 13.23 17.03 1.40
CA ILE A 249 12.82 16.19 0.27
C ILE A 249 11.59 16.79 -0.41
N PRO A 250 11.53 16.80 -1.76
CA PRO A 250 10.43 17.41 -2.48
C PRO A 250 9.11 16.65 -2.30
N HIS A 251 8.02 17.42 -2.22
CA HIS A 251 6.64 16.93 -2.15
C HIS A 251 6.12 16.57 -3.55
N GLU A 252 5.91 17.56 -4.42
CA GLU A 252 5.42 17.36 -5.79
C GLU A 252 6.45 17.83 -6.84
N ILE A 253 6.67 17.03 -7.89
CA ILE A 253 7.47 17.44 -9.05
C ILE A 253 6.63 17.26 -10.31
N SER A 254 6.22 18.38 -10.88
CA SER A 254 5.51 18.40 -12.16
C SER A 254 6.34 17.77 -13.27
N GLN A 255 5.71 17.09 -14.22
CA GLN A 255 6.39 16.55 -15.40
C GLN A 255 7.01 17.66 -16.28
N SER A 256 6.56 18.90 -16.12
CA SER A 256 7.11 20.08 -16.80
C SER A 256 8.14 20.84 -15.96
N ALA A 257 8.54 20.32 -14.79
CA ALA A 257 9.37 21.06 -13.83
C ALA A 257 10.72 21.54 -14.40
N ALA A 258 11.25 20.86 -15.42
CA ALA A 258 12.50 21.27 -16.08
C ALA A 258 12.34 22.49 -17.03
N LEU A 259 11.11 22.87 -17.36
CA LEU A 259 10.81 23.93 -18.33
C LEU A 259 10.51 25.28 -17.67
N ILE A 260 10.45 25.32 -16.34
CA ILE A 260 10.04 26.48 -15.53
C ILE A 260 10.89 26.53 -14.25
N PRO A 261 10.92 27.66 -13.53
CA PRO A 261 11.60 27.79 -12.22
C PRO A 261 10.84 27.08 -11.08
N TRP A 262 10.49 25.80 -11.26
CA TRP A 262 9.63 25.00 -10.38
C TRP A 262 10.10 25.01 -8.92
N PHE A 263 11.40 24.85 -8.68
CA PHE A 263 11.94 24.69 -7.33
C PHE A 263 12.20 26.01 -6.59
N THR A 264 12.11 27.15 -7.28
CA THR A 264 12.46 28.47 -6.74
C THR A 264 11.29 29.45 -6.68
N GLU A 265 10.31 29.34 -7.57
CA GLU A 265 9.17 30.26 -7.65
C GLU A 265 7.84 29.65 -7.18
N TYR A 266 7.81 28.35 -6.87
CA TYR A 266 6.60 27.64 -6.47
C TYR A 266 6.76 26.95 -5.11
N GLU A 267 5.67 26.90 -4.32
CA GLU A 267 5.66 26.30 -2.98
C GLU A 267 5.36 24.79 -2.99
N TYR A 268 4.65 24.30 -4.01
CA TYR A 268 4.25 22.89 -4.19
C TYR A 268 5.36 21.86 -4.07
N PRO A 269 6.58 22.06 -4.61
CA PRO A 269 7.66 21.11 -4.39
C PRO A 269 8.04 20.96 -2.91
N TRP A 270 7.60 21.85 -2.02
CA TRP A 270 8.00 21.87 -0.62
C TRP A 270 6.80 21.80 0.34
N ALA A 271 5.61 21.44 -0.14
CA ALA A 271 4.40 21.53 0.68
C ALA A 271 4.25 20.43 1.74
N SER A 272 5.04 19.34 1.73
CA SER A 272 5.03 18.33 2.81
C SER A 272 6.16 18.46 3.82
N ALA A 273 5.85 18.16 5.08
CA ALA A 273 6.81 17.94 6.15
C ALA A 273 7.28 16.47 6.23
N ASP A 274 6.40 15.50 5.96
CA ASP A 274 6.60 14.07 6.25
C ASP A 274 7.46 13.30 5.25
N ALA A 275 7.56 13.75 3.99
CA ALA A 275 8.43 13.13 2.99
C ALA A 275 9.91 13.10 3.42
N THR A 276 10.35 14.09 4.20
CA THR A 276 11.75 14.21 4.61
C THR A 276 12.18 13.15 5.64
N PRO A 277 11.48 12.94 6.76
CA PRO A 277 11.79 11.82 7.65
C PRO A 277 11.47 10.44 7.04
N LEU A 278 10.44 10.32 6.20
CA LEU A 278 10.17 9.06 5.46
C LEU A 278 11.35 8.63 4.58
N TYR A 279 12.10 9.58 4.00
CA TYR A 279 13.29 9.29 3.21
C TYR A 279 14.37 8.57 4.03
N VAL A 280 14.54 8.93 5.30
CA VAL A 280 15.47 8.25 6.23
C VAL A 280 14.99 6.82 6.50
N ILE A 281 13.69 6.64 6.75
CA ILE A 281 13.08 5.32 7.01
C ILE A 281 13.27 4.39 5.82
N VAL A 282 12.99 4.86 4.60
CA VAL A 282 13.09 4.00 3.40
C VAL A 282 14.53 3.62 3.08
N HIS A 283 15.51 4.49 3.35
CA HIS A 283 16.93 4.10 3.26
C HIS A 283 17.30 3.01 4.27
N ALA A 284 16.80 3.11 5.51
CA ALA A 284 17.02 2.08 6.51
C ALA A 284 16.31 0.76 6.14
N ASP A 285 15.07 0.83 5.68
CA ASP A 285 14.30 -0.32 5.19
C ASP A 285 15.01 -1.03 4.02
N TYR A 286 15.48 -0.25 3.04
CA TYR A 286 16.28 -0.76 1.92
C TYR A 286 17.55 -1.44 2.40
N TRP A 287 18.32 -0.80 3.29
CA TRP A 287 19.56 -1.37 3.81
C TRP A 287 19.31 -2.64 4.63
N ARG A 288 18.31 -2.63 5.53
CA ARG A 288 17.89 -3.79 6.32
C ARG A 288 17.59 -5.02 5.47
N ALA A 289 17.02 -4.84 4.27
CA ALA A 289 16.69 -5.92 3.35
C ALA A 289 17.83 -6.30 2.39
N SER A 290 18.59 -5.32 1.88
CA SER A 290 19.59 -5.52 0.82
C SER A 290 21.03 -5.70 1.32
N GLY A 291 21.36 -5.17 2.50
CA GLY A 291 22.73 -5.11 2.99
C GLY A 291 23.66 -4.19 2.19
N ASP A 292 23.12 -3.34 1.31
CA ASP A 292 23.88 -2.48 0.39
C ASP A 292 24.47 -1.26 1.12
N THR A 293 25.52 -1.52 1.91
CA THR A 293 26.25 -0.51 2.69
C THR A 293 27.01 0.46 1.79
N GLU A 294 27.36 0.09 0.56
CA GLU A 294 27.99 1.01 -0.39
C GLU A 294 27.01 2.09 -0.83
N TYR A 295 25.78 1.71 -1.20
CA TYR A 295 24.73 2.67 -1.52
C TYR A 295 24.37 3.56 -0.33
N LEU A 296 24.30 2.99 0.88
CA LEU A 296 24.12 3.77 2.11
C LEU A 296 25.23 4.82 2.26
N ARG A 297 26.50 4.42 2.12
CA ARG A 297 27.65 5.33 2.21
C ARG A 297 27.60 6.45 1.16
N ALA A 298 27.22 6.12 -0.07
CA ALA A 298 27.11 7.09 -1.16
C ALA A 298 26.02 8.15 -0.90
N ASN A 299 24.98 7.80 -0.15
CA ASN A 299 23.84 8.68 0.15
C ASN A 299 23.88 9.26 1.58
N TRP A 300 24.95 9.02 2.34
CA TRP A 300 24.97 9.31 3.78
C TRP A 300 24.77 10.79 4.11
N ASP A 301 25.35 11.69 3.32
CA ASP A 301 25.18 13.13 3.53
C ASP A 301 23.75 13.60 3.25
N ALA A 302 23.11 13.04 2.22
CA ALA A 302 21.70 13.31 1.92
C ALA A 302 20.77 12.85 3.05
N ILE A 303 21.04 11.66 3.61
CA ILE A 303 20.29 11.09 4.74
C ILE A 303 20.45 11.95 5.99
N LYS A 304 21.69 12.34 6.35
CA LYS A 304 21.94 13.28 7.45
C LYS A 304 21.24 14.61 7.23
N GLY A 305 21.27 15.15 6.01
CA GLY A 305 20.56 16.38 5.66
C GLY A 305 19.07 16.29 5.97
N ALA A 306 18.41 15.22 5.53
CA ALA A 306 16.98 14.99 5.79
C ALA A 306 16.67 14.90 7.31
N TYR A 307 17.50 14.20 8.07
CA TYR A 307 17.36 14.15 9.53
C TYR A 307 17.53 15.53 10.17
N ARG A 308 18.60 16.26 9.83
CA ARG A 308 18.88 17.58 10.41
C ARG A 308 17.80 18.61 10.06
N PHE A 309 17.25 18.57 8.84
CA PHE A 309 16.11 19.37 8.45
C PHE A 309 14.91 19.13 9.36
N THR A 310 14.54 17.86 9.54
CA THR A 310 13.36 17.48 10.34
C THR A 310 13.56 17.79 11.81
N LEU A 311 14.76 17.53 12.35
CA LEU A 311 15.12 17.89 13.73
C LEU A 311 14.93 19.39 14.01
N ALA A 312 15.27 20.24 13.05
CA ALA A 312 15.13 21.70 13.18
C ALA A 312 13.68 22.19 13.12
N SER A 313 12.70 21.31 12.90
CA SER A 313 11.28 21.67 12.89
C SER A 313 10.64 21.77 14.28
N ASP A 314 11.26 21.22 15.33
CA ASP A 314 10.88 21.45 16.74
C ASP A 314 11.33 22.87 17.13
N THR A 315 10.53 23.89 16.79
CA THR A 315 10.91 25.31 16.95
C THR A 315 10.55 25.88 18.32
N ASP A 316 9.64 25.24 19.04
CA ASP A 316 9.26 25.62 20.41
C ASP A 316 9.97 24.78 21.50
N GLY A 317 10.69 23.72 21.11
CA GLY A 317 11.46 22.89 22.02
C GLY A 317 10.61 21.95 22.87
N ASN A 318 9.36 21.70 22.49
CA ASN A 318 8.46 20.82 23.23
C ASN A 318 8.75 19.31 23.01
N GLY A 319 9.62 18.99 22.03
CA GLY A 319 10.03 17.62 21.72
C GLY A 319 9.19 16.94 20.64
N LEU A 320 8.27 17.65 20.00
CA LEU A 320 7.47 17.21 18.87
C LEU A 320 7.91 17.96 17.61
N VAL A 321 7.86 17.29 16.47
CA VAL A 321 8.18 17.92 15.18
C VAL A 321 6.95 18.60 14.58
N GLU A 322 7.16 19.80 14.04
CA GLU A 322 6.08 20.68 13.59
C GLU A 322 5.84 20.57 12.07
N ASN A 323 4.57 20.68 11.68
CA ASN A 323 4.17 20.90 10.30
C ASN A 323 4.26 22.40 9.94
N THR A 324 3.78 23.27 10.84
CA THR A 324 3.71 24.72 10.63
C THR A 324 5.04 25.30 10.14
N LYS A 325 5.03 26.02 9.01
CA LYS A 325 6.20 26.55 8.25
C LYS A 325 7.03 25.52 7.47
N PHE A 326 6.94 24.24 7.80
CA PHE A 326 7.70 23.17 7.17
C PHE A 326 6.88 22.36 6.15
N GLY A 327 5.56 22.57 6.09
CA GLY A 327 4.65 21.96 5.14
C GLY A 327 3.38 21.50 5.85
N HIS A 328 2.71 20.51 5.29
CA HIS A 328 1.67 19.75 5.97
C HIS A 328 2.19 18.34 6.27
N GLY A 329 1.62 17.73 7.30
CA GLY A 329 1.76 16.30 7.52
C GLY A 329 0.91 15.52 6.52
N TRP A 330 0.19 14.51 6.98
CA TRP A 330 -0.72 13.77 6.12
C TRP A 330 -1.94 14.61 5.70
N VAL A 331 -2.59 15.29 6.65
CA VAL A 331 -3.79 16.09 6.37
C VAL A 331 -3.39 17.39 5.67
N GLU A 332 -3.84 17.58 4.44
CA GLU A 332 -3.47 18.68 3.54
C GLU A 332 -4.64 19.66 3.27
N GLY A 333 -5.78 19.47 3.93
CA GLY A 333 -6.95 20.35 3.79
C GLY A 333 -8.15 19.97 4.67
N GLY A 334 -9.25 20.70 4.48
CA GLY A 334 -10.50 20.48 5.22
C GLY A 334 -10.46 20.90 6.68
N ALA A 335 -11.45 20.45 7.46
CA ALA A 335 -11.68 20.89 8.84
C ALA A 335 -10.57 20.50 9.85
N LEU A 336 -9.72 19.54 9.49
CA LEU A 336 -8.59 19.08 10.31
C LEU A 336 -7.27 19.81 9.98
N TYR A 337 -7.30 20.76 9.03
CA TYR A 337 -6.13 21.47 8.53
C TYR A 337 -6.11 22.96 8.94
N PRO A 338 -4.93 23.57 9.16
CA PRO A 338 -3.62 22.95 9.33
C PRO A 338 -3.35 22.52 10.78
N PRO A 339 -2.92 21.27 11.03
CA PRO A 339 -2.39 20.89 12.33
C PRO A 339 -1.04 21.58 12.57
N HIS A 340 -0.75 21.92 13.82
CA HIS A 340 0.59 22.36 14.22
C HIS A 340 1.57 21.19 14.23
N GLU A 341 1.15 20.12 14.90
CA GLU A 341 1.82 18.82 15.01
C GLU A 341 0.73 17.76 14.93
N GLU A 342 1.05 16.57 14.44
CA GLU A 342 0.10 15.46 14.38
C GLU A 342 0.75 14.15 14.79
N ILE A 343 -0.04 13.25 15.38
CA ILE A 343 0.46 11.96 15.89
C ILE A 343 1.11 11.11 14.80
N TYR A 344 0.60 11.18 13.57
CA TYR A 344 1.20 10.53 12.40
C TYR A 344 2.66 10.96 12.23
N MET A 345 2.90 12.27 12.21
CA MET A 345 4.23 12.84 11.98
C MET A 345 5.19 12.49 13.12
N GLN A 346 4.70 12.40 14.35
CA GLN A 346 5.53 11.97 15.49
C GLN A 346 5.92 10.50 15.37
N GLY A 347 5.00 9.63 14.93
CA GLY A 347 5.32 8.22 14.64
C GLY A 347 6.39 8.07 13.57
N VAL A 348 6.23 8.80 12.46
CA VAL A 348 7.23 8.86 11.39
C VAL A 348 8.57 9.37 11.93
N TRP A 349 8.58 10.41 12.77
CA TRP A 349 9.82 10.97 13.30
C TRP A 349 10.54 10.02 14.26
N ILE A 350 9.80 9.36 15.17
CA ILE A 350 10.38 8.37 16.08
C ILE A 350 11.03 7.24 15.28
N GLU A 351 10.36 6.68 14.27
CA GLU A 351 10.94 5.64 13.41
C GLU A 351 12.14 6.16 12.59
N ALA A 352 12.09 7.40 12.09
CA ALA A 352 13.21 7.99 11.38
C ALA A 352 14.45 8.16 12.28
N CYS A 353 14.26 8.60 13.53
CA CYS A 353 15.32 8.67 14.54
C CYS A 353 15.89 7.29 14.87
N THR A 354 15.03 6.29 15.11
CA THR A 354 15.47 4.90 15.38
C THR A 354 16.23 4.32 14.19
N SER A 355 15.72 4.54 12.98
CA SER A 355 16.35 4.13 11.72
C SER A 355 17.71 4.82 11.51
N LEU A 356 17.80 6.12 11.74
CA LEU A 356 19.06 6.84 11.62
C LEU A 356 20.08 6.34 12.64
N ALA A 357 19.66 6.04 13.86
CA ALA A 357 20.57 5.53 14.88
C ALA A 357 21.24 4.22 14.44
N GLU A 358 20.46 3.30 13.87
CA GLU A 358 20.98 2.05 13.30
C GLU A 358 21.94 2.33 12.13
N LEU A 359 21.55 3.18 11.17
CA LEU A 359 22.40 3.53 10.04
C LEU A 359 23.69 4.22 10.47
N ALA A 360 23.65 5.09 11.49
CA ALA A 360 24.81 5.79 12.01
C ALA A 360 25.83 4.82 12.63
N GLU A 361 25.39 3.74 13.27
CA GLU A 361 26.29 2.68 13.76
C GLU A 361 27.00 1.96 12.61
N VAL A 362 26.27 1.63 11.55
CA VAL A 362 26.84 1.04 10.31
C VAL A 362 27.87 1.98 9.69
N MET A 363 27.62 3.29 9.77
CA MET A 363 28.50 4.33 9.27
C MET A 363 29.62 4.73 10.25
N ASN A 364 29.75 4.04 11.38
CA ASN A 364 30.72 4.31 12.45
C ASN A 364 30.65 5.74 13.01
N ASP A 365 29.43 6.29 13.16
CA ASP A 365 29.12 7.58 13.78
C ASP A 365 28.33 7.39 15.09
N PRO A 366 29.00 6.95 16.19
CA PRO A 366 28.33 6.64 17.44
C PRO A 366 27.72 7.88 18.13
N GLN A 367 28.24 9.08 17.82
CA GLN A 367 27.69 10.32 18.36
C GLN A 367 26.32 10.62 17.75
N LEU A 368 26.20 10.55 16.42
CA LEU A 368 24.91 10.71 15.76
C LEU A 368 23.93 9.60 16.17
N ALA A 369 24.42 8.37 16.33
CA ALA A 369 23.58 7.26 16.80
C ALA A 369 22.98 7.53 18.19
N ALA A 370 23.80 8.01 19.13
CA ALA A 370 23.33 8.38 20.47
C ALA A 370 22.36 9.57 20.45
N GLU A 371 22.64 10.59 19.64
CA GLU A 371 21.76 11.75 19.46
C GLU A 371 20.39 11.36 18.93
N ALA A 372 20.35 10.56 17.85
CA ALA A 372 19.12 10.11 17.23
C ALA A 372 18.28 9.25 18.19
N ARG A 373 18.91 8.37 18.98
CA ARG A 373 18.21 7.61 20.05
C ARG A 373 17.60 8.52 21.11
N ALA A 374 18.36 9.50 21.59
CA ALA A 374 17.87 10.44 22.58
C ALA A 374 16.67 11.24 22.04
N GLN A 375 16.73 11.65 20.77
CA GLN A 375 15.62 12.35 20.13
C GLN A 375 14.38 11.46 19.93
N ALA A 376 14.56 10.18 19.56
CA ALA A 376 13.47 9.22 19.48
C ALA A 376 12.71 9.11 20.82
N GLU A 377 13.44 8.95 21.93
CA GLU A 377 12.84 8.82 23.26
C GLU A 377 12.24 10.13 23.79
N ARG A 378 12.85 11.28 23.50
CA ARG A 378 12.28 12.60 23.79
C ARG A 378 10.93 12.77 23.09
N THR A 379 10.87 12.44 21.80
CA THR A 379 9.64 12.54 20.98
C THR A 379 8.59 11.53 21.45
N ARG A 380 8.98 10.29 21.76
CA ARG A 380 8.09 9.26 22.31
C ARG A 380 7.45 9.70 23.63
N THR A 381 8.24 10.25 24.54
CA THR A 381 7.77 10.75 25.84
C THR A 381 6.77 11.89 25.65
N ALA A 382 7.10 12.86 24.80
CA ALA A 382 6.19 13.97 24.48
C ALA A 382 4.90 13.47 23.81
N THR A 383 5.00 12.50 22.89
CA THR A 383 3.84 11.93 22.18
C THR A 383 2.88 11.25 23.16
N GLU A 384 3.39 10.44 24.08
CA GLU A 384 2.57 9.76 25.09
C GLU A 384 1.93 10.70 26.11
N ALA A 385 2.57 11.84 26.37
CA ALA A 385 2.06 12.87 27.28
C ALA A 385 0.98 13.73 26.62
N THR A 386 1.13 14.04 25.33
CA THR A 386 0.26 14.97 24.60
C THR A 386 -0.98 14.31 24.02
N TYR A 387 -0.85 13.13 23.41
CA TYR A 387 -1.90 12.58 22.54
C TYR A 387 -2.80 11.55 23.23
N TRP A 388 -2.37 10.86 24.30
CA TRP A 388 -3.19 9.80 24.88
C TRP A 388 -4.39 10.33 25.68
N LEU A 389 -5.61 9.96 25.26
CA LEU A 389 -6.86 10.31 25.96
C LEU A 389 -7.34 9.11 26.80
N ALA A 390 -6.89 9.03 28.05
CA ALA A 390 -7.10 7.85 28.90
C ALA A 390 -8.57 7.51 29.17
N ASP A 391 -9.45 8.52 29.26
CA ASP A 391 -10.89 8.37 29.45
C ASP A 391 -11.62 7.89 28.19
N ARG A 392 -11.01 8.09 27.02
CA ARG A 392 -11.59 7.73 25.70
C ARG A 392 -10.96 6.50 25.06
N GLY A 393 -9.78 6.08 25.52
CA GLY A 393 -9.13 4.83 25.10
C GLY A 393 -8.44 4.89 23.73
N PHE A 394 -8.16 6.10 23.22
CA PHE A 394 -7.50 6.31 21.94
C PHE A 394 -6.60 7.56 21.99
N TYR A 395 -5.73 7.72 21.00
CA TYR A 395 -4.87 8.88 20.87
C TYR A 395 -5.52 9.99 20.03
N ALA A 396 -5.50 11.22 20.54
CA ALA A 396 -5.89 12.43 19.83
C ALA A 396 -5.13 12.59 18.51
N PHE A 397 -5.73 13.35 17.58
CA PHE A 397 -5.19 13.52 16.23
C PHE A 397 -3.96 14.44 16.19
N ALA A 398 -4.09 15.66 16.69
CA ALA A 398 -3.14 16.73 16.42
C ALA A 398 -3.15 17.79 17.53
N THR A 399 -2.05 18.54 17.63
CA THR A 399 -2.05 19.85 18.27
C THR A 399 -2.27 20.93 17.22
N GLN A 400 -2.71 22.11 17.62
CA GLN A 400 -2.89 23.24 16.70
C GLN A 400 -2.59 24.57 17.37
N ARG A 401 -2.33 25.59 16.55
CA ARG A 401 -2.20 26.98 16.99
C ARG A 401 -3.51 27.73 16.69
N PRO A 402 -3.87 28.75 17.48
CA PRO A 402 -5.06 29.55 17.21
C PRO A 402 -5.06 30.10 15.78
N HIS A 403 -6.15 29.88 15.04
CA HIS A 403 -6.27 30.42 13.69
C HIS A 403 -6.51 31.93 13.74
N ALA A 404 -5.86 32.69 12.86
CA ALA A 404 -6.08 34.13 12.73
C ALA A 404 -7.54 34.47 12.32
N LYS A 405 -8.24 33.54 11.68
CA LYS A 405 -9.65 33.64 11.30
C LYS A 405 -10.38 32.36 11.71
N PRO A 406 -11.66 32.44 12.14
CA PRO A 406 -12.47 31.27 12.38
C PRO A 406 -12.55 30.34 11.15
N ALA A 407 -12.37 29.04 11.36
CA ALA A 407 -12.56 28.05 10.30
C ALA A 407 -14.03 27.99 9.88
N THR A 408 -14.29 27.81 8.59
CA THR A 408 -15.63 27.65 8.03
C THR A 408 -15.79 26.24 7.51
N ALA A 409 -16.85 25.54 7.93
CA ALA A 409 -17.16 24.21 7.45
C ALA A 409 -17.53 24.26 5.96
N GLU A 410 -16.99 23.33 5.17
CA GLU A 410 -17.29 23.23 3.75
C GLU A 410 -18.77 22.87 3.52
N PRO A 411 -19.40 23.27 2.40
CA PRO A 411 -20.76 22.84 2.07
C PRO A 411 -20.89 21.32 2.07
N GLY A 412 -21.99 20.80 2.60
CA GLY A 412 -22.20 19.35 2.70
C GLY A 412 -23.18 18.97 3.80
N PRO A 413 -23.43 17.67 4.02
CA PRO A 413 -24.29 17.18 5.08
C PRO A 413 -23.87 17.71 6.44
N ASN A 414 -24.84 17.87 7.35
CA ASN A 414 -24.61 18.24 8.74
C ASN A 414 -23.78 19.53 8.92
N LEU A 415 -23.86 20.49 7.99
CA LEU A 415 -23.06 21.72 7.98
C LEU A 415 -23.04 22.45 9.33
N THR A 416 -24.22 22.64 9.95
CA THR A 416 -24.32 23.31 11.26
C THR A 416 -23.57 22.55 12.35
N ARG A 417 -23.70 21.22 12.40
CA ARG A 417 -23.00 20.36 13.37
C ARG A 417 -21.49 20.45 13.21
N ARG A 418 -21.00 20.44 11.96
CA ARG A 418 -19.58 20.59 11.62
C ARG A 418 -19.04 21.97 12.00
N GLN A 419 -19.79 23.04 11.69
CA GLN A 419 -19.43 24.40 12.05
C GLN A 419 -19.36 24.59 13.58
N THR A 420 -20.32 24.03 14.33
CA THR A 420 -20.28 24.08 15.80
C THR A 420 -18.99 23.45 16.33
N ARG A 421 -18.58 22.31 15.79
CA ARG A 421 -17.34 21.65 16.21
C ARG A 421 -16.10 22.47 15.86
N LEU A 422 -16.03 23.06 14.66
CA LEU A 422 -14.95 23.96 14.29
C LEU A 422 -14.85 25.18 15.22
N ASN A 423 -15.98 25.75 15.64
CA ASN A 423 -16.00 26.88 16.57
C ASN A 423 -15.43 26.53 17.94
N GLU A 424 -15.68 25.32 18.43
CA GLU A 424 -15.08 24.84 19.68
C GLU A 424 -13.58 24.58 19.54
N LEU A 425 -13.17 24.04 18.39
CA LEU A 425 -11.77 23.81 18.11
C LEU A 425 -11.01 25.13 17.92
N GLN A 426 -11.64 26.25 17.56
CA GLN A 426 -10.96 27.52 17.28
C GLN A 426 -9.87 27.93 18.30
N ASN A 427 -10.10 27.64 19.59
CA ASN A 427 -9.18 27.98 20.68
C ASN A 427 -8.59 26.75 21.39
N ALA A 428 -8.90 25.54 20.92
CA ALA A 428 -8.35 24.31 21.48
C ALA A 428 -6.88 24.18 21.10
N GLN A 429 -6.03 23.72 22.03
CA GLN A 429 -4.64 23.37 21.71
C GLN A 429 -4.52 21.93 21.18
N LEU A 430 -5.45 21.06 21.56
CA LEU A 430 -5.50 19.65 21.17
C LEU A 430 -6.77 19.39 20.36
N ILE A 431 -6.63 18.67 19.24
CA ILE A 431 -7.72 18.17 18.42
C ILE A 431 -7.99 16.71 18.82
N ASP A 432 -8.98 16.51 19.66
CA ASP A 432 -9.36 15.25 20.31
C ASP A 432 -10.27 14.36 19.43
N GLU A 433 -9.98 14.29 18.14
CA GLU A 433 -10.70 13.46 17.17
C GLU A 433 -10.14 12.03 17.10
N ASP A 434 -11.02 11.03 17.05
CA ASP A 434 -10.67 9.62 16.84
C ASP A 434 -10.42 9.38 15.34
N THR A 435 -9.17 9.12 14.98
CA THR A 435 -8.72 9.02 13.59
C THR A 435 -7.98 7.73 13.31
N ALA A 436 -7.78 7.42 12.03
CA ALA A 436 -6.94 6.31 11.60
C ALA A 436 -5.43 6.61 11.66
N LEU A 437 -5.03 7.85 11.90
CA LEU A 437 -3.63 8.29 11.84
C LEU A 437 -2.70 7.71 12.91
N PRO A 438 -3.17 7.34 14.13
CA PRO A 438 -2.39 6.52 15.06
C PRO A 438 -1.95 5.16 14.48
N ALA A 439 -2.53 4.69 13.37
CA ALA A 439 -2.12 3.42 12.76
C ALA A 439 -0.66 3.39 12.28
N VAL A 440 -0.09 4.54 11.93
CA VAL A 440 1.31 4.66 11.51
C VAL A 440 2.30 4.47 12.66
N PRO A 441 2.21 5.23 13.76
CA PRO A 441 3.04 4.94 14.93
C PRO A 441 2.81 3.52 15.49
N LEU A 442 1.60 2.95 15.31
CA LEU A 442 1.35 1.54 15.64
C LEU A 442 2.10 0.56 14.72
N TRP A 443 2.22 0.83 13.42
CA TRP A 443 3.00 -0.02 12.51
C TRP A 443 4.42 -0.22 13.07
N TRP A 444 5.11 0.85 13.42
CA TRP A 444 6.51 0.80 13.89
C TRP A 444 6.70 0.65 15.40
N HIS A 445 5.64 0.27 16.15
CA HIS A 445 5.72 0.10 17.60
C HIS A 445 6.25 1.34 18.36
N THR A 446 5.89 2.53 17.90
CA THR A 446 6.37 3.79 18.51
C THR A 446 5.51 4.24 19.69
N LEU A 447 4.43 3.52 20.02
CA LEU A 447 3.50 3.80 21.12
C LEU A 447 3.58 2.75 22.23
N ASN A 448 3.11 3.13 23.41
CA ASN A 448 2.94 2.26 24.56
C ASN A 448 2.05 1.05 24.22
N GLY A 449 2.49 -0.14 24.62
CA GLY A 449 1.84 -1.40 24.22
C GLY A 449 0.39 -1.57 24.69
N GLU A 450 0.04 -1.15 25.90
CA GLU A 450 -1.33 -1.28 26.41
C GLU A 450 -2.27 -0.28 25.73
N ARG A 451 -1.83 0.97 25.60
CA ARG A 451 -2.55 2.04 24.91
C ARG A 451 -2.75 1.72 23.43
N ALA A 452 -1.74 1.12 22.80
CA ALA A 452 -1.81 0.62 21.43
C ALA A 452 -2.92 -0.42 21.24
N GLN A 453 -3.04 -1.38 22.17
CA GLN A 453 -4.12 -2.39 22.12
C GLN A 453 -5.51 -1.75 22.18
N ALA A 454 -5.67 -0.70 22.99
CA ALA A 454 -6.90 0.06 23.08
C ALA A 454 -7.18 0.83 21.77
N GLN A 455 -6.20 1.56 21.22
CA GLN A 455 -6.33 2.24 19.92
C GLN A 455 -6.75 1.29 18.79
N ILE A 456 -6.19 0.07 18.74
CA ILE A 456 -6.55 -0.92 17.71
C ILE A 456 -8.03 -1.34 17.84
N ASN A 457 -8.63 -1.31 19.04
CA ASN A 457 -10.06 -1.55 19.19
C ASN A 457 -10.90 -0.49 18.47
N HIS A 458 -10.43 0.76 18.41
CA HIS A 458 -11.09 1.85 17.69
C HIS A 458 -10.91 1.68 16.18
N LEU A 459 -9.68 1.39 15.73
CA LEU A 459 -9.38 1.14 14.31
C LEU A 459 -10.21 -0.01 13.72
N GLY A 460 -10.41 -1.09 14.49
CA GLY A 460 -11.23 -2.23 14.08
C GLY A 460 -12.74 -2.06 14.26
N SER A 461 -13.20 -0.99 14.92
CA SER A 461 -14.63 -0.76 15.18
C SER A 461 -15.38 -0.33 13.93
N GLY A 462 -16.70 -0.56 13.88
CA GLY A 462 -17.58 -0.12 12.80
C GLY A 462 -17.63 1.41 12.62
N GLN A 463 -17.10 2.16 13.59
CA GLN A 463 -17.01 3.62 13.52
C GLN A 463 -15.88 4.09 12.59
N ILE A 464 -14.79 3.32 12.49
CA ILE A 464 -13.66 3.56 11.60
C ILE A 464 -13.70 2.59 10.42
N ALA A 465 -13.77 1.29 10.69
CA ALA A 465 -13.75 0.22 9.69
C ALA A 465 -15.10 0.01 9.00
N THR A 466 -15.08 0.06 7.67
CA THR A 466 -16.14 -0.37 6.75
C THR A 466 -15.73 -1.67 6.05
N ASP A 467 -16.66 -2.27 5.30
CA ASP A 467 -16.35 -3.48 4.52
C ASP A 467 -15.36 -3.21 3.37
N TRP A 468 -15.22 -1.96 2.94
CA TRP A 468 -14.30 -1.52 1.87
C TRP A 468 -13.11 -0.69 2.37
N GLY A 469 -12.91 -0.60 3.70
CA GLY A 469 -11.72 -0.01 4.30
C GLY A 469 -11.97 0.91 5.50
N ALA A 470 -10.92 1.58 5.99
CA ALA A 470 -10.95 2.46 7.13
C ALA A 470 -11.23 3.91 6.75
N ARG A 471 -12.20 4.54 7.43
CA ARG A 471 -12.42 5.98 7.42
C ARG A 471 -11.24 6.69 8.06
N ILE A 472 -10.94 7.90 7.61
CA ILE A 472 -9.91 8.73 8.27
C ILE A 472 -10.30 9.14 9.70
N ILE A 473 -11.59 9.34 9.97
CA ILE A 473 -12.14 9.78 11.25
C ILE A 473 -13.38 8.95 11.60
N SER A 474 -13.64 8.76 12.89
CA SER A 474 -14.83 8.08 13.38
C SER A 474 -16.11 8.72 12.84
N ASN A 475 -17.06 7.90 12.40
CA ASN A 475 -18.38 8.38 11.96
C ASN A 475 -19.21 9.01 13.11
N GLN A 476 -18.74 8.89 14.36
CA GLN A 476 -19.32 9.58 15.52
C GLN A 476 -18.83 11.02 15.67
N SER A 477 -17.72 11.39 15.00
CA SER A 477 -17.21 12.76 15.04
C SER A 477 -18.26 13.75 14.56
N ARG A 478 -18.30 14.94 15.19
CA ARG A 478 -19.14 16.04 14.71
C ARG A 478 -18.60 16.70 13.45
N LEU A 479 -17.35 16.42 13.07
CA LEU A 479 -16.78 16.80 11.79
C LEU A 479 -17.16 15.83 10.66
N TYR A 480 -17.67 14.63 10.97
CA TYR A 480 -17.83 13.56 9.98
C TYR A 480 -18.65 13.97 8.76
N ASP A 481 -18.08 13.75 7.58
CA ASP A 481 -18.74 13.83 6.28
C ASP A 481 -18.24 12.69 5.38
N PRO A 482 -19.10 11.72 5.01
CA PRO A 482 -18.71 10.54 4.25
C PRO A 482 -18.21 10.86 2.83
N LEU A 483 -18.39 12.08 2.34
CA LEU A 483 -17.92 12.54 1.03
C LEU A 483 -16.86 13.64 1.14
N SER A 484 -16.29 13.84 2.34
CA SER A 484 -15.15 14.72 2.53
C SER A 484 -13.82 14.01 2.30
N TYR A 485 -12.88 14.73 1.71
CA TYR A 485 -11.51 14.27 1.44
C TYR A 485 -10.75 13.92 2.74
N HIS A 486 -10.85 14.71 3.82
CA HIS A 486 -10.06 14.49 5.05
C HIS A 486 -10.85 14.26 6.33
N TYR A 487 -12.17 14.18 6.29
CA TYR A 487 -12.96 13.99 7.53
C TYR A 487 -14.18 13.09 7.34
N GLY A 488 -14.08 12.10 6.46
CA GLY A 488 -15.00 10.96 6.51
C GLY A 488 -14.92 9.96 5.36
N SER A 489 -14.13 10.20 4.33
CA SER A 489 -13.81 9.18 3.33
C SER A 489 -13.01 8.02 3.89
N VAL A 490 -13.15 6.87 3.22
CA VAL A 490 -12.33 5.67 3.39
C VAL A 490 -11.14 5.74 2.46
N TRP A 491 -9.94 5.48 2.98
CA TRP A 491 -8.71 5.48 2.21
C TRP A 491 -8.05 4.11 2.29
N PRO A 492 -7.71 3.48 1.14
CA PRO A 492 -6.92 2.26 1.16
C PRO A 492 -5.56 2.42 1.85
N LEU A 493 -5.01 3.64 1.96
CA LEU A 493 -3.77 3.88 2.70
C LEU A 493 -3.95 3.55 4.17
N PHE A 494 -4.95 4.19 4.77
CA PHE A 494 -5.22 4.11 6.20
C PHE A 494 -5.71 2.73 6.56
N THR A 495 -6.42 2.09 5.63
CA THR A 495 -6.80 0.68 5.74
C THR A 495 -5.55 -0.22 5.82
N GLY A 496 -4.56 0.02 4.95
CA GLY A 496 -3.28 -0.69 5.00
C GLY A 496 -2.47 -0.41 6.26
N TRP A 497 -2.42 0.84 6.71
CA TRP A 497 -1.77 1.21 7.97
C TRP A 497 -2.47 0.57 9.18
N ALA A 498 -3.81 0.59 9.23
CA ALA A 498 -4.58 -0.07 10.28
C ALA A 498 -4.32 -1.58 10.28
N SER A 499 -4.20 -2.17 9.08
CA SER A 499 -3.82 -3.58 8.94
C SER A 499 -2.41 -3.84 9.51
N MET A 500 -1.42 -3.03 9.13
CA MET A 500 -0.06 -3.11 9.65
C MET A 500 0.00 -2.95 11.16
N GLY A 501 -0.58 -1.88 11.71
CA GLY A 501 -0.62 -1.62 13.15
C GLY A 501 -1.30 -2.74 13.94
N ALA A 502 -2.39 -3.32 13.43
CA ALA A 502 -3.03 -4.46 14.06
C ALA A 502 -2.14 -5.71 14.07
N TYR A 503 -1.52 -6.06 12.94
CA TYR A 503 -0.62 -7.22 12.88
C TYR A 503 0.63 -7.04 13.74
N SER A 504 1.21 -5.84 13.78
CA SER A 504 2.35 -5.49 14.64
C SER A 504 2.06 -5.86 16.09
N TYR A 505 0.87 -5.56 16.60
CA TYR A 505 0.49 -5.81 17.99
C TYR A 505 -0.30 -7.13 18.23
N GLY A 506 -0.16 -8.12 17.34
CA GLY A 506 -0.77 -9.44 17.55
C GLY A 506 -2.30 -9.43 17.50
N ARG A 507 -2.88 -8.60 16.62
CA ARG A 507 -4.34 -8.47 16.41
C ARG A 507 -4.73 -8.91 14.98
N PRO A 508 -4.53 -10.21 14.65
CA PRO A 508 -4.63 -10.69 13.26
C PRO A 508 -6.03 -10.54 12.66
N HIS A 509 -7.09 -10.60 13.47
CA HIS A 509 -8.47 -10.47 12.99
C HIS A 509 -8.72 -9.07 12.40
N THR A 510 -8.42 -8.02 13.17
CA THR A 510 -8.49 -6.63 12.70
C THR A 510 -7.55 -6.42 11.50
N GLY A 511 -6.34 -6.97 11.57
CA GLY A 511 -5.36 -6.92 10.48
C GLY A 511 -5.88 -7.53 9.17
N HIS A 512 -6.44 -8.72 9.24
CA HIS A 512 -6.94 -9.48 8.10
C HIS A 512 -8.21 -8.84 7.50
N GLN A 513 -9.14 -8.37 8.33
CA GLN A 513 -10.34 -7.68 7.85
C GLN A 513 -9.98 -6.42 7.04
N ALA A 514 -9.04 -5.62 7.54
CA ALA A 514 -8.54 -4.45 6.82
C ALA A 514 -7.77 -4.83 5.53
N LEU A 515 -6.91 -5.85 5.58
CA LEU A 515 -6.19 -6.34 4.40
C LEU A 515 -7.16 -6.81 3.30
N MET A 516 -8.19 -7.59 3.65
CA MET A 516 -9.16 -8.08 2.68
C MET A 516 -10.04 -6.95 2.13
N ALA A 517 -10.39 -5.95 2.93
CA ALA A 517 -11.10 -4.77 2.46
C ALA A 517 -10.34 -4.06 1.31
N ASN A 518 -9.02 -3.90 1.45
CA ASN A 518 -8.17 -3.38 0.36
C ASN A 518 -8.03 -4.36 -0.81
N ALA A 519 -7.71 -5.62 -0.54
CA ALA A 519 -7.44 -6.60 -1.59
C ALA A 519 -8.65 -6.76 -2.54
N LEU A 520 -9.87 -6.72 -2.01
CA LEU A 520 -11.09 -6.88 -2.80
C LEU A 520 -11.43 -5.65 -3.67
N LEU A 521 -10.87 -4.46 -3.39
CA LEU A 521 -11.01 -3.29 -4.27
C LEU A 521 -10.37 -3.49 -5.65
N THR A 522 -9.42 -4.42 -5.77
CA THR A 522 -8.83 -4.85 -7.06
C THR A 522 -9.88 -5.20 -8.12
N TYR A 523 -11.10 -5.57 -7.70
CA TYR A 523 -12.18 -6.06 -8.56
C TYR A 523 -13.31 -5.07 -8.81
N THR A 524 -13.30 -3.88 -8.19
CA THR A 524 -14.42 -2.92 -8.29
C THR A 524 -14.32 -1.98 -9.50
N GLY A 525 -13.20 -2.03 -10.23
CA GLY A 525 -12.95 -1.24 -11.44
C GLY A 525 -12.14 -2.01 -12.51
N ALA A 526 -11.26 -1.31 -13.22
CA ALA A 526 -10.30 -1.97 -14.09
C ALA A 526 -9.39 -2.87 -13.25
N LEU A 527 -9.23 -4.12 -13.69
CA LEU A 527 -8.57 -5.15 -12.90
C LEU A 527 -7.17 -4.71 -12.46
N GLY A 528 -6.96 -4.70 -11.14
CA GLY A 528 -5.69 -4.37 -10.51
C GLY A 528 -5.47 -2.90 -10.15
N TYR A 529 -6.45 -2.03 -10.40
CA TYR A 529 -6.42 -0.66 -9.90
C TYR A 529 -7.22 -0.53 -8.61
N ILE A 530 -6.60 0.11 -7.63
CA ILE A 530 -7.20 0.47 -6.36
C ILE A 530 -7.29 2.00 -6.31
N THR A 531 -8.52 2.46 -6.08
CA THR A 531 -8.85 3.89 -6.04
C THR A 531 -8.23 4.55 -4.81
N GLU A 532 -7.98 5.85 -4.89
CA GLU A 532 -7.38 6.62 -3.78
C GLU A 532 -8.27 6.67 -2.53
N LEU A 533 -9.58 6.83 -2.72
CA LEU A 533 -10.54 7.01 -1.63
C LEU A 533 -11.97 6.68 -2.07
N LEU A 534 -12.78 6.27 -1.11
CA LEU A 534 -14.18 5.92 -1.27
C LEU A 534 -15.03 6.66 -0.23
N SER A 535 -16.34 6.68 -0.46
CA SER A 535 -17.26 7.23 0.52
C SER A 535 -17.13 6.50 1.85
N GLY A 536 -17.29 7.25 2.94
CA GLY A 536 -17.32 6.70 4.28
C GLY A 536 -18.54 5.82 4.56
N ASP A 537 -19.66 6.02 3.86
CA ASP A 537 -20.92 5.33 4.15
C ASP A 537 -21.35 4.35 3.06
N PHE A 538 -20.78 4.47 1.85
CA PHE A 538 -21.06 3.58 0.72
C PHE A 538 -19.78 3.15 0.02
N ASN A 539 -19.75 1.91 -0.47
CA ASN A 539 -18.66 1.43 -1.32
C ASN A 539 -18.70 2.07 -2.72
N ALA A 540 -18.31 3.34 -2.81
CA ALA A 540 -18.26 4.09 -4.05
C ALA A 540 -17.15 5.13 -4.01
N ALA A 541 -16.29 5.12 -5.03
CA ALA A 541 -15.38 6.23 -5.28
C ALA A 541 -16.18 7.49 -5.61
N PHE A 542 -15.70 8.65 -5.20
CA PHE A 542 -16.38 9.93 -5.45
C PHE A 542 -15.39 11.05 -5.76
N GLY A 543 -15.92 12.13 -6.33
CA GLY A 543 -15.24 13.42 -6.43
C GLY A 543 -13.81 13.32 -6.98
N ARG A 544 -12.84 13.68 -6.14
CA ARG A 544 -11.39 13.79 -6.46
C ARG A 544 -10.59 12.49 -6.39
N SER A 545 -11.21 11.34 -6.07
CA SER A 545 -10.51 10.07 -5.98
C SER A 545 -9.81 9.64 -7.28
N SER A 546 -8.49 9.45 -7.24
CA SER A 546 -7.76 8.82 -8.34
C SER A 546 -8.27 7.42 -8.64
N HIS A 547 -8.37 7.05 -9.93
CA HIS A 547 -8.75 5.69 -10.33
C HIS A 547 -7.64 4.66 -10.04
N HIS A 548 -6.39 5.11 -10.08
CA HIS A 548 -5.20 4.31 -9.80
C HIS A 548 -4.31 5.13 -8.89
N GLN A 549 -4.13 4.69 -7.64
CA GLN A 549 -3.29 5.40 -6.67
C GLN A 549 -2.24 4.45 -6.10
N VAL A 550 -0.99 4.61 -6.52
CA VAL A 550 0.08 3.60 -6.40
C VAL A 550 0.30 3.11 -4.95
N TRP A 551 0.19 3.99 -3.97
CA TRP A 551 0.31 3.59 -2.56
C TRP A 551 -0.88 2.76 -2.06
N SER A 552 -2.04 2.84 -2.70
CA SER A 552 -3.22 2.01 -2.39
C SER A 552 -2.94 0.56 -2.77
N GLU A 553 -2.34 0.31 -3.93
CA GLU A 553 -1.85 -1.03 -4.29
C GLU A 553 -0.72 -1.49 -3.36
N ALA A 554 0.18 -0.59 -2.99
CA ALA A 554 1.22 -0.89 -2.00
C ALA A 554 0.62 -1.39 -0.67
N MET A 555 -0.58 -0.95 -0.31
CA MET A 555 -1.32 -1.36 0.89
C MET A 555 -2.09 -2.68 0.76
N VAL A 556 -1.95 -3.40 -0.35
CA VAL A 556 -2.20 -4.85 -0.40
C VAL A 556 -0.90 -5.62 -0.11
N ILE A 557 0.23 -5.12 -0.61
CA ILE A 557 1.51 -5.82 -0.53
C ILE A 557 2.13 -5.75 0.87
N SER A 558 2.26 -4.55 1.44
CA SER A 558 2.93 -4.35 2.73
C SER A 558 2.24 -5.13 3.86
N PRO A 559 0.90 -5.08 4.06
CA PRO A 559 0.26 -5.86 5.10
C PRO A 559 0.25 -7.36 4.82
N THR A 560 0.27 -7.79 3.56
CA THR A 560 0.46 -9.21 3.22
C THR A 560 1.81 -9.72 3.70
N LEU A 561 2.89 -9.06 3.30
CA LEU A 561 4.25 -9.55 3.53
C LEU A 561 4.74 -9.26 4.96
N ARG A 562 4.60 -8.01 5.42
CA ARG A 562 5.13 -7.57 6.73
C ARG A 562 4.17 -7.83 7.88
N GLY A 563 2.86 -7.74 7.63
CA GLY A 563 1.82 -7.94 8.65
C GLY A 563 1.44 -9.41 8.83
N MET A 564 0.70 -9.95 7.88
CA MET A 564 0.14 -11.30 7.92
C MET A 564 1.23 -12.38 7.92
N LEU A 565 2.24 -12.25 7.05
CA LEU A 565 3.35 -13.22 6.98
C LEU A 565 4.49 -12.87 7.94
N GLY A 566 4.50 -11.67 8.50
CA GLY A 566 5.51 -11.25 9.48
C GLY A 566 6.93 -11.23 8.93
N LEU A 567 7.10 -11.05 7.60
CA LEU A 567 8.40 -10.97 6.95
C LEU A 567 9.10 -9.68 7.39
N ALA A 568 10.30 -9.85 7.95
CA ALA A 568 11.17 -8.74 8.31
C ALA A 568 12.63 -9.15 8.10
N MET A 569 13.42 -8.19 7.62
CA MET A 569 14.85 -8.33 7.43
C MET A 569 15.53 -7.32 8.34
N THR A 570 16.61 -7.72 9.00
CA THR A 570 17.39 -6.85 9.89
C THR A 570 18.87 -7.12 9.72
N GLU A 571 19.73 -6.28 10.32
CA GLU A 571 21.19 -6.46 10.30
C GLU A 571 21.75 -6.52 8.87
N GLY A 572 21.25 -5.65 7.97
CA GLY A 572 21.71 -5.60 6.58
C GLY A 572 21.48 -6.91 5.81
N GLY A 573 20.35 -7.57 6.04
CA GLY A 573 20.03 -8.87 5.45
C GLY A 573 20.65 -10.07 6.19
N GLY A 574 21.33 -9.86 7.32
CA GLY A 574 21.89 -10.94 8.14
C GLY A 574 20.83 -11.82 8.82
N THR A 575 19.69 -11.24 9.19
CA THR A 575 18.58 -11.96 9.81
C THR A 575 17.30 -11.85 8.97
N LEU A 576 16.68 -13.00 8.66
CA LEU A 576 15.35 -13.09 8.04
C LEU A 576 14.35 -13.68 9.03
N ARG A 577 13.31 -12.90 9.35
CA ARG A 577 12.18 -13.33 10.17
C ARG A 577 10.99 -13.71 9.30
N PHE A 578 10.34 -14.82 9.64
CA PHE A 578 9.04 -15.22 9.11
C PHE A 578 8.12 -15.58 10.28
N ALA A 579 7.03 -14.84 10.46
CA ALA A 579 6.20 -14.90 11.66
C ALA A 579 4.71 -14.82 11.32
N PRO A 580 4.19 -15.83 10.61
CA PRO A 580 2.86 -15.79 10.04
C PRO A 580 1.76 -15.76 11.10
N GLN A 581 0.69 -15.02 10.82
CA GLN A 581 -0.52 -14.86 11.63
C GLN A 581 -1.74 -15.11 10.74
N LEU A 582 -1.91 -16.37 10.34
CA LEU A 582 -2.85 -16.75 9.30
C LEU A 582 -4.30 -16.79 9.82
N PRO A 583 -5.30 -16.44 8.97
CA PRO A 583 -6.72 -16.70 9.27
C PRO A 583 -6.94 -18.13 9.73
N ALA A 584 -7.82 -18.36 10.71
CA ALA A 584 -7.98 -19.67 11.35
C ALA A 584 -8.32 -20.82 10.38
N ASP A 585 -8.97 -20.51 9.26
CA ASP A 585 -9.42 -21.43 8.21
C ASP A 585 -8.38 -21.75 7.13
N TRP A 586 -7.22 -21.07 7.11
CA TRP A 586 -6.18 -21.29 6.09
C TRP A 586 -5.20 -22.42 6.43
N ASP A 587 -5.38 -23.62 5.93
CA ASP A 587 -4.51 -24.75 6.31
C ASP A 587 -3.12 -24.73 5.65
N GLN A 588 -2.88 -23.87 4.66
CA GLN A 588 -1.59 -23.79 3.97
C GLN A 588 -1.29 -22.38 3.45
N VAL A 589 -0.01 -22.02 3.37
CA VAL A 589 0.49 -20.86 2.63
C VAL A 589 1.85 -21.17 2.03
N ASN A 590 2.04 -20.84 0.75
CA ASN A 590 3.35 -20.86 0.10
C ASN A 590 3.79 -19.44 -0.25
N VAL A 591 5.03 -19.12 0.06
CA VAL A 591 5.68 -17.85 -0.29
C VAL A 591 6.96 -18.18 -1.05
N ARG A 592 7.15 -17.63 -2.24
CA ARG A 592 8.35 -17.93 -3.05
C ARG A 592 9.09 -16.65 -3.41
N GLY A 593 10.41 -16.71 -3.44
CA GLY A 593 11.28 -15.62 -3.91
C GLY A 593 11.46 -14.49 -2.90
N VAL A 594 11.42 -14.76 -1.59
CA VAL A 594 11.71 -13.76 -0.55
C VAL A 594 13.18 -13.36 -0.63
N ALA A 595 13.44 -12.16 -1.14
CA ALA A 595 14.79 -11.64 -1.33
C ALA A 595 15.38 -11.08 -0.03
N VAL A 596 16.58 -11.52 0.33
CA VAL A 596 17.35 -11.00 1.47
C VAL A 596 18.82 -10.95 1.10
N GLY A 597 19.39 -9.75 1.08
CA GLY A 597 20.71 -9.52 0.51
C GLY A 597 20.79 -10.04 -0.92
N ASN A 598 21.74 -10.96 -1.16
CA ASN A 598 21.91 -11.64 -2.44
C ASN A 598 21.24 -13.03 -2.51
N ALA A 599 20.45 -13.41 -1.51
CA ALA A 599 19.78 -14.71 -1.42
C ALA A 599 18.27 -14.58 -1.65
N GLN A 600 17.63 -15.68 -2.04
CA GLN A 600 16.19 -15.82 -2.08
C GLN A 600 15.75 -17.07 -1.33
N TYR A 601 14.66 -16.98 -0.58
CA TYR A 601 14.08 -18.09 0.16
C TYR A 601 12.62 -18.34 -0.24
N ASP A 602 12.26 -19.62 -0.30
CA ASP A 602 10.89 -20.11 -0.44
C ASP A 602 10.44 -20.68 0.91
N PHE A 603 9.24 -20.35 1.34
CA PHE A 603 8.57 -20.82 2.54
C PHE A 603 7.30 -21.57 2.17
N ALA A 604 7.07 -22.73 2.78
CA ALA A 604 5.83 -23.48 2.69
C ALA A 604 5.37 -23.85 4.10
N LEU A 605 4.22 -23.34 4.51
CA LEU A 605 3.59 -23.64 5.80
C LEU A 605 2.35 -24.50 5.57
N ALA A 606 2.22 -25.58 6.33
CA ALA A 606 1.05 -26.45 6.35
C ALA A 606 0.60 -26.75 7.79
N ARG A 607 -0.69 -26.63 8.06
CA ARG A 607 -1.33 -26.89 9.36
C ARG A 607 -2.17 -28.16 9.29
N ALA A 608 -1.98 -29.04 10.26
CA ALA A 608 -2.72 -30.27 10.47
C ALA A 608 -3.09 -30.40 11.96
N GLU A 609 -3.87 -31.43 12.32
CA GLU A 609 -4.30 -31.63 13.71
C GLU A 609 -3.10 -31.73 14.67
N GLY A 610 -3.00 -30.77 15.60
CA GLY A 610 -1.92 -30.69 16.60
C GLY A 610 -0.51 -30.53 16.05
N ARG A 611 -0.37 -30.16 14.76
CA ARG A 611 0.92 -30.10 14.07
C ARG A 611 0.96 -28.99 13.02
N GLU A 612 1.99 -28.16 13.06
CA GLU A 612 2.30 -27.19 12.01
C GLU A 612 3.70 -27.49 11.46
N THR A 613 3.81 -27.60 10.14
CA THR A 613 5.06 -27.88 9.44
C THR A 613 5.40 -26.73 8.53
N LEU A 614 6.63 -26.23 8.68
CA LEU A 614 7.18 -25.16 7.86
C LEU A 614 8.43 -25.67 7.16
N THR A 615 8.47 -25.53 5.84
CA THR A 615 9.63 -25.85 5.01
C THR A 615 10.23 -24.57 4.45
N ILE A 616 11.54 -24.45 4.54
CA ILE A 616 12.33 -23.35 4.01
C ILE A 616 13.29 -23.94 2.99
N ALA A 617 13.39 -23.30 1.83
CA ALA A 617 14.38 -23.65 0.83
C ALA A 617 15.05 -22.38 0.29
N ARG A 618 16.38 -22.35 0.32
CA ARG A 618 17.16 -21.32 -0.35
C ARG A 618 17.20 -21.63 -1.85
N ARG A 619 16.89 -20.64 -2.68
CA ARG A 619 17.00 -20.75 -4.14
C ARG A 619 18.45 -20.63 -4.59
N ALA A 620 18.81 -21.36 -5.63
CA ALA A 620 20.08 -21.17 -6.32
C ALA A 620 20.16 -19.73 -6.89
N SER A 621 21.34 -19.11 -6.81
CA SER A 621 21.57 -17.78 -7.36
C SER A 621 21.30 -17.77 -8.86
N ASN A 622 20.35 -16.93 -9.28
CA ASN A 622 19.97 -16.82 -10.69
C ASN A 622 20.83 -15.72 -11.35
N GLU A 623 22.03 -16.08 -11.83
CA GLU A 623 23.01 -15.14 -12.44
C GLU A 623 22.46 -14.37 -13.67
N GLY A 624 21.28 -14.74 -14.19
CA GLY A 624 20.62 -14.12 -15.35
C GLY A 624 19.48 -13.13 -15.05
N SER A 625 19.11 -12.86 -13.79
CA SER A 625 18.00 -11.93 -13.49
C SER A 625 18.41 -10.47 -13.76
N SER A 626 17.62 -9.74 -14.56
CA SER A 626 17.89 -8.31 -14.80
C SER A 626 17.73 -7.46 -13.53
N ARG A 627 16.85 -7.89 -12.61
CA ARG A 627 16.62 -7.23 -11.31
C ARG A 627 17.63 -7.68 -10.23
N SER A 628 18.41 -8.75 -10.48
CA SER A 628 19.53 -9.16 -9.62
C SER A 628 20.87 -8.53 -10.03
N LYS A 629 21.00 -7.84 -11.17
CA LYS A 629 22.31 -7.30 -11.60
C LYS A 629 22.88 -6.23 -10.67
N LEU A 630 22.06 -5.53 -9.88
CA LEU A 630 22.53 -4.66 -8.82
C LEU A 630 23.08 -5.43 -7.60
N SER A 631 22.82 -6.75 -7.50
CA SER A 631 23.46 -7.62 -6.51
C SER A 631 24.92 -7.91 -6.82
N ALA A 632 25.43 -7.59 -8.02
CA ALA A 632 26.85 -7.74 -8.36
C ALA A 632 27.71 -6.60 -7.75
N ALA A 633 27.15 -5.40 -7.60
CA ALA A 633 27.78 -4.34 -6.80
C ALA A 633 27.69 -4.65 -5.30
N ALA A 634 26.62 -5.33 -4.87
CA ALA A 634 26.48 -5.92 -3.54
C ALA A 634 27.33 -7.20 -3.32
N SER A 635 28.47 -7.35 -4.00
CA SER A 635 29.36 -8.53 -3.87
C SER A 635 29.95 -8.73 -2.47
N SER A 636 29.80 -7.74 -1.57
CA SER A 636 30.11 -7.84 -0.14
C SER A 636 28.89 -8.10 0.76
N ALA A 637 27.66 -8.13 0.24
CA ALA A 637 26.45 -8.32 1.03
C ALA A 637 26.31 -9.80 1.45
N ALA A 638 26.23 -10.04 2.77
CA ALA A 638 26.03 -11.36 3.31
C ALA A 638 24.62 -11.87 3.00
N SER A 639 24.49 -13.15 2.67
CA SER A 639 23.19 -13.83 2.70
C SER A 639 22.68 -13.93 4.13
N ALA A 640 21.36 -14.04 4.35
CA ALA A 640 20.82 -14.28 5.70
C ALA A 640 21.54 -15.46 6.36
N THR A 641 22.23 -15.16 7.46
CA THR A 641 22.96 -16.12 8.29
C THR A 641 22.11 -16.61 9.45
N ARG A 642 20.99 -15.94 9.73
CA ARG A 642 20.04 -16.32 10.78
C ARG A 642 18.60 -16.31 10.27
N LEU A 643 17.86 -17.36 10.60
CA LEU A 643 16.41 -17.43 10.38
C LEU A 643 15.67 -17.40 11.72
N VAL A 644 14.65 -16.55 11.82
CA VAL A 644 13.76 -16.47 12.98
C VAL A 644 12.36 -16.86 12.55
N ILE A 645 11.89 -18.02 13.00
CA ILE A 645 10.57 -18.54 12.68
C ILE A 645 9.68 -18.39 13.91
N ALA A 646 8.61 -17.59 13.79
CA ALA A 646 7.75 -17.22 14.93
C ALA A 646 6.26 -17.19 14.56
N PRO A 647 5.66 -18.31 14.12
CA PRO A 647 4.24 -18.40 13.83
C PRO A 647 3.40 -18.08 15.07
N ALA A 648 2.23 -17.48 14.83
CA ALA A 648 1.24 -17.20 15.87
C ALA A 648 0.28 -18.37 16.08
N PHE A 649 -0.04 -18.62 17.35
CA PHE A 649 -1.01 -19.60 17.82
C PHE A 649 -2.06 -18.90 18.70
N PRO A 650 -3.27 -19.49 18.83
CA PRO A 650 -4.27 -19.02 19.79
C PRO A 650 -3.74 -19.01 21.22
N LEU A 651 -4.22 -18.11 22.07
CA LEU A 651 -3.73 -17.92 23.45
C LEU A 651 -3.88 -19.13 24.38
N ASP A 652 -4.84 -20.02 24.08
CA ASP A 652 -5.13 -21.26 24.81
C ASP A 652 -4.41 -22.50 24.23
N ALA A 653 -3.77 -22.37 23.06
CA ALA A 653 -2.94 -23.44 22.51
C ALA A 653 -1.71 -23.70 23.39
N GLN A 654 -1.17 -24.92 23.34
CA GLN A 654 0.05 -25.26 24.07
C GLN A 654 1.09 -25.92 23.17
N VAL A 655 2.13 -25.16 22.78
CA VAL A 655 3.25 -25.69 22.01
C VAL A 655 4.09 -26.61 22.90
N ARG A 656 4.14 -27.90 22.53
CA ARG A 656 4.78 -28.98 23.29
C ARG A 656 6.22 -29.18 22.90
N ALA A 657 6.51 -29.13 21.60
CA ALA A 657 7.84 -29.36 21.07
C ALA A 657 8.01 -28.66 19.72
N VAL A 658 9.24 -28.24 19.44
CA VAL A 658 9.67 -27.77 18.12
C VAL A 658 10.86 -28.62 17.68
N THR A 659 10.83 -29.13 16.46
CA THR A 659 11.98 -29.81 15.85
C THR A 659 12.43 -29.09 14.59
N VAL A 660 13.74 -28.95 14.42
CA VAL A 660 14.38 -28.47 13.18
C VAL A 660 15.13 -29.64 12.56
N ASN A 661 14.77 -30.02 11.34
CA ASN A 661 15.30 -31.19 10.63
C ASN A 661 15.26 -32.47 11.47
N GLY A 662 14.15 -32.68 12.19
CA GLY A 662 13.93 -33.84 13.07
C GLY A 662 14.65 -33.81 14.42
N ARG A 663 15.47 -32.78 14.70
CA ARG A 663 16.15 -32.61 15.99
C ARG A 663 15.39 -31.63 16.86
N VAL A 664 15.26 -31.92 18.15
CA VAL A 664 14.60 -31.01 19.11
C VAL A 664 15.35 -29.69 19.16
N ALA A 665 14.60 -28.58 19.03
CA ALA A 665 15.11 -27.22 19.07
C ALA A 665 14.56 -26.47 20.29
N LYS A 666 15.34 -25.54 20.82
CA LYS A 666 14.87 -24.59 21.82
C LYS A 666 13.96 -23.55 21.14
N PHE A 667 12.90 -23.18 21.82
CA PHE A 667 11.97 -22.15 21.36
C PHE A 667 11.48 -21.32 22.54
N ASP A 668 11.12 -20.07 22.25
CA ASP A 668 10.56 -19.12 23.20
C ASP A 668 9.07 -18.92 22.91
N ILE A 669 8.26 -18.77 23.95
CA ILE A 669 6.86 -18.36 23.83
C ILE A 669 6.70 -16.93 24.32
N THR A 670 6.12 -16.07 23.47
CA THR A 670 5.74 -14.70 23.85
C THR A 670 4.25 -14.48 23.60
N ARG A 671 3.58 -13.70 24.46
CA ARG A 671 2.19 -13.29 24.27
C ARG A 671 2.15 -11.86 23.78
N GLU A 672 1.32 -11.60 22.78
CA GLU A 672 1.19 -10.29 22.16
C GLU A 672 -0.24 -10.13 21.65
N GLY A 673 -0.97 -9.16 22.20
CA GLY A 673 -2.37 -8.93 21.84
C GLY A 673 -3.25 -10.15 22.09
N ASP A 674 -3.78 -10.71 21.00
CA ASP A 674 -4.73 -11.82 20.99
C ASP A 674 -4.09 -13.15 20.58
N VAL A 675 -2.75 -13.20 20.49
CA VAL A 675 -2.01 -14.40 20.09
C VAL A 675 -0.81 -14.67 20.99
N GLN A 676 -0.29 -15.88 20.91
CA GLN A 676 1.07 -16.21 21.37
C GLN A 676 1.94 -16.61 20.19
N ARG A 677 3.24 -16.31 20.24
CA ARG A 677 4.21 -16.67 19.20
C ARG A 677 5.17 -17.71 19.74
N ALA A 678 5.45 -18.74 18.95
CA ALA A 678 6.49 -19.70 19.25
C ALA A 678 7.71 -19.46 18.38
N ALA A 679 8.74 -18.81 18.93
CA ALA A 679 9.91 -18.39 18.20
C ALA A 679 11.03 -19.45 18.30
N VAL A 680 11.51 -19.93 17.16
CA VAL A 680 12.72 -20.74 17.04
C VAL A 680 13.75 -19.98 16.20
N ARG A 681 15.00 -19.99 16.65
CA ARG A 681 16.13 -19.39 15.94
C ARG A 681 16.97 -20.50 15.33
N ILE A 682 17.27 -20.35 14.05
CA ILE A 682 18.19 -21.21 13.32
C ILE A 682 19.40 -20.35 13.01
N GLU A 683 20.48 -20.62 13.76
CA GLU A 683 21.78 -20.03 13.48
C GLU A 683 22.41 -20.79 12.30
N ASP A 684 23.19 -20.07 11.50
CA ASP A 684 23.84 -20.51 10.25
C ASP A 684 22.96 -20.51 9.00
N ALA A 685 23.59 -20.19 7.86
CA ALA A 685 22.94 -20.20 6.57
C ALA A 685 22.52 -21.63 6.18
N VAL A 686 21.22 -21.91 6.21
CA VAL A 686 20.67 -23.20 5.79
C VAL A 686 20.22 -23.16 4.33
N SER A 687 20.61 -24.17 3.55
CA SER A 687 20.09 -24.35 2.19
C SER A 687 18.65 -24.86 2.19
N ALA A 688 18.28 -25.66 3.19
CA ALA A 688 16.92 -26.06 3.46
C ALA A 688 16.72 -26.38 4.94
N ALA A 689 15.51 -26.14 5.45
CA ALA A 689 15.12 -26.53 6.78
C ALA A 689 13.64 -26.95 6.82
N GLN A 690 13.35 -28.01 7.58
CA GLN A 690 11.99 -28.35 7.97
C GLN A 690 11.84 -28.10 9.48
N ILE A 691 10.90 -27.25 9.83
CA ILE A 691 10.54 -26.92 11.20
C ILE A 691 9.16 -27.51 11.47
N VAL A 692 9.02 -28.24 12.57
CA VAL A 692 7.74 -28.85 12.98
C VAL A 692 7.41 -28.40 14.39
N PHE A 693 6.27 -27.74 14.53
CA PHE A 693 5.67 -27.41 15.81
C PHE A 693 4.63 -28.48 16.15
N THR A 694 4.78 -29.14 17.29
CA THR A 694 3.77 -30.05 17.84
C THR A 694 3.11 -29.36 19.03
N PHE A 695 1.79 -29.30 19.04
CA PHE A 695 1.05 -28.51 20.01
C PHE A 695 -0.31 -29.14 20.33
N ASP A 696 -0.83 -28.84 21.51
CA ASP A 696 -2.26 -29.00 21.77
C ASP A 696 -2.99 -27.82 21.15
N GLU A 697 -3.98 -28.11 20.32
CA GLU A 697 -4.74 -27.10 19.59
C GLU A 697 -5.44 -26.13 20.54
N GLY A 698 -5.59 -24.89 20.08
CA GLY A 698 -6.36 -23.86 20.75
C GLY A 698 -7.62 -23.49 19.97
N THR A 699 -8.23 -22.38 20.37
CA THR A 699 -9.50 -21.91 19.83
C THR A 699 -9.32 -20.60 19.09
N ASP A 700 -9.73 -20.56 17.83
CA ASP A 700 -9.68 -19.35 17.02
C ASP A 700 -10.94 -19.19 16.16
N VAL A 701 -11.16 -17.99 15.64
CA VAL A 701 -12.37 -17.65 14.88
C VAL A 701 -12.05 -17.04 13.52
N TYR A 702 -13.03 -17.04 12.62
CA TYR A 702 -12.89 -16.40 11.31
C TYR A 702 -14.26 -16.00 10.74
N VAL A 703 -14.23 -14.99 9.88
CA VAL A 703 -15.37 -14.58 9.04
C VAL A 703 -14.89 -14.63 7.60
N GLU A 704 -15.71 -15.25 6.74
CA GLU A 704 -15.46 -15.28 5.30
C GLU A 704 -15.58 -13.86 4.72
N PRO A 705 -14.56 -13.36 3.98
CA PRO A 705 -14.65 -12.08 3.29
C PRO A 705 -15.72 -12.09 2.20
N GLU A 706 -16.71 -11.21 2.33
CA GLU A 706 -17.76 -11.04 1.32
C GLU A 706 -17.27 -10.18 0.14
N PRO A 707 -17.68 -10.49 -1.11
CA PRO A 707 -17.40 -9.63 -2.26
C PRO A 707 -17.97 -8.21 -2.07
N LEU A 708 -17.19 -7.22 -2.50
CA LEU A 708 -17.61 -5.82 -2.46
C LEU A 708 -18.67 -5.52 -3.53
N VAL A 709 -19.78 -4.92 -3.10
CA VAL A 709 -20.86 -4.45 -3.99
C VAL A 709 -20.81 -2.93 -4.08
N VAL A 710 -20.71 -2.38 -5.29
CA VAL A 710 -20.64 -0.93 -5.50
C VAL A 710 -21.93 -0.26 -5.00
N GLY A 711 -21.78 0.80 -4.21
CA GLY A 711 -22.88 1.56 -3.60
C GLY A 711 -23.49 0.91 -2.35
N ALA A 712 -23.03 -0.27 -1.93
CA ALA A 712 -23.54 -0.91 -0.72
C ALA A 712 -23.07 -0.19 0.56
N ALA A 713 -23.93 -0.16 1.57
CA ALA A 713 -23.58 0.25 2.92
C ALA A 713 -22.79 -0.84 3.65
N SER A 714 -22.06 -0.45 4.70
CA SER A 714 -21.26 -1.38 5.51
C SER A 714 -22.16 -2.27 6.36
N GLN A 715 -21.95 -3.58 6.31
CA GLN A 715 -22.79 -4.58 6.95
C GLN A 715 -22.02 -5.67 7.68
N GLY A 716 -20.75 -5.91 7.34
CA GLY A 716 -19.95 -7.02 7.85
C GLY A 716 -19.73 -6.97 9.37
N LEU A 717 -19.57 -8.16 9.96
CA LEU A 717 -19.21 -8.32 11.37
C LEU A 717 -17.79 -7.78 11.62
N ARG A 718 -17.55 -7.10 12.75
CA ARG A 718 -16.21 -6.70 13.21
C ARG A 718 -15.76 -7.61 14.34
N ILE A 719 -14.58 -8.19 14.19
CA ILE A 719 -13.94 -8.97 15.25
C ILE A 719 -12.94 -8.06 15.94
N ILE A 720 -13.29 -7.57 17.12
CA ILE A 720 -12.46 -6.64 17.88
C ILE A 720 -11.43 -7.40 18.70
N ARG A 721 -11.86 -8.36 19.54
CA ARG A 721 -10.97 -9.18 20.38
C ARG A 721 -11.32 -10.65 20.29
N VAL A 722 -10.29 -11.50 20.33
CA VAL A 722 -10.41 -12.96 20.44
C VAL A 722 -9.44 -13.42 21.53
N GLN A 723 -9.98 -13.79 22.69
CA GLN A 723 -9.20 -14.08 23.88
C GLN A 723 -9.66 -15.41 24.50
N PRO A 724 -9.21 -16.55 23.95
CA PRO A 724 -9.49 -17.84 24.55
C PRO A 724 -8.59 -18.11 25.76
N ASP A 725 -9.15 -18.81 26.73
CA ASP A 725 -8.45 -19.47 27.82
C ASP A 725 -8.85 -20.96 27.87
N ALA A 726 -8.35 -21.71 28.85
CA ALA A 726 -8.57 -23.15 28.95
C ALA A 726 -10.06 -23.56 29.13
N GLN A 727 -10.95 -22.63 29.46
CA GLN A 727 -12.37 -22.89 29.76
C GLN A 727 -13.33 -21.99 28.98
N THR A 728 -12.88 -20.85 28.45
CA THR A 728 -13.75 -19.82 27.88
C THR A 728 -13.12 -19.19 26.64
N LEU A 729 -13.89 -19.09 25.56
CA LEU A 729 -13.60 -18.20 24.43
C LEU A 729 -14.27 -16.85 24.69
N ARG A 730 -13.47 -15.81 25.00
CA ARG A 730 -13.97 -14.43 25.13
C ARG A 730 -13.85 -13.72 23.79
N LEU A 731 -14.97 -13.19 23.30
CA LEU A 731 -15.06 -12.47 22.04
C LEU A 731 -15.60 -11.07 22.31
N THR A 732 -14.95 -10.05 21.75
CA THR A 732 -15.54 -8.71 21.61
C THR A 732 -15.84 -8.51 20.14
N LEU A 733 -17.11 -8.37 19.80
CA LEU A 733 -17.59 -8.26 18.42
C LEU A 733 -18.44 -6.99 18.25
N GLU A 734 -18.47 -6.45 17.04
CA GLU A 734 -19.48 -5.45 16.66
C GLU A 734 -20.25 -5.90 15.42
N GLY A 735 -21.57 -5.80 15.49
CA GLY A 735 -22.47 -6.09 14.37
C GLY A 735 -23.64 -5.11 14.37
N LEU A 736 -24.32 -4.98 13.23
CA LEU A 736 -25.50 -4.13 13.13
C LEU A 736 -26.64 -4.64 14.01
N GLY A 737 -27.34 -3.73 14.68
CA GLY A 737 -28.51 -4.07 15.48
C GLY A 737 -29.62 -4.76 14.68
N ARG A 738 -30.35 -5.66 15.35
CA ARG A 738 -31.39 -6.55 14.80
C ARG A 738 -30.89 -7.49 13.70
N ARG A 739 -29.58 -7.77 13.68
CA ARG A 739 -28.95 -8.67 12.72
C ARG A 739 -28.26 -9.82 13.42
N GLN A 740 -28.11 -10.89 12.66
CA GLN A 740 -27.44 -12.10 13.05
C GLN A 740 -26.31 -12.41 12.07
N TYR A 741 -25.19 -12.91 12.59
CA TYR A 741 -23.99 -13.19 11.82
C TYR A 741 -23.49 -14.60 12.09
N THR A 742 -22.88 -15.21 11.07
CA THR A 742 -22.20 -16.50 11.22
C THR A 742 -20.71 -16.25 11.42
N LEU A 743 -20.16 -16.81 12.49
CA LEU A 743 -18.74 -16.78 12.85
C LEU A 743 -18.22 -18.22 12.82
N GLY A 744 -17.21 -18.49 11.99
CA GLY A 744 -16.54 -19.78 11.98
C GLY A 744 -15.62 -19.92 13.20
N VAL A 745 -15.54 -21.13 13.76
CA VAL A 745 -14.68 -21.45 14.92
C VAL A 745 -13.87 -22.71 14.62
N ARG A 746 -12.53 -22.59 14.72
CA ARG A 746 -11.59 -23.70 14.72
C ARG A 746 -11.19 -23.98 16.17
N THR A 747 -11.58 -25.14 16.68
CA THR A 747 -11.34 -25.48 18.10
C THR A 747 -11.38 -26.99 18.32
N PRO A 748 -10.54 -27.53 19.23
CA PRO A 748 -10.66 -28.91 19.68
C PRO A 748 -11.80 -29.08 20.72
N HIS A 749 -12.44 -28.00 21.16
CA HIS A 749 -13.44 -28.02 22.21
C HIS A 749 -14.87 -28.06 21.65
N ARG A 750 -15.80 -28.58 22.43
CA ARG A 750 -17.23 -28.39 22.13
C ARG A 750 -17.66 -27.02 22.67
N LEU A 751 -18.31 -26.22 21.82
CA LEU A 751 -18.83 -24.92 22.21
C LEU A 751 -20.17 -25.08 22.94
N SER A 752 -20.42 -24.21 23.92
CA SER A 752 -21.73 -24.10 24.58
C SER A 752 -22.48 -22.86 24.09
N GLU A 753 -23.80 -22.91 24.08
CA GLU A 753 -24.64 -21.75 23.74
C GLU A 753 -24.69 -20.75 24.90
N VAL A 754 -24.76 -19.46 24.56
CA VAL A 754 -25.00 -18.38 25.52
C VAL A 754 -26.02 -17.39 24.95
N SER A 755 -26.50 -16.46 25.77
CA SER A 755 -27.42 -15.42 25.30
C SER A 755 -26.83 -14.65 24.11
N GLY A 756 -27.54 -14.68 22.98
CA GLY A 756 -27.12 -14.04 21.74
C GLY A 756 -26.08 -14.80 20.91
N ALA A 757 -25.65 -16.01 21.29
CA ALA A 757 -24.74 -16.84 20.48
C ALA A 757 -25.17 -18.33 20.51
N GLN A 758 -25.63 -18.83 19.36
CA GLN A 758 -26.08 -20.21 19.18
C GLN A 758 -25.02 -21.03 18.44
N VAL A 759 -24.90 -22.32 18.75
CA VAL A 759 -23.89 -23.20 18.14
C VAL A 759 -24.51 -23.99 17.00
N LYS A 760 -23.93 -23.89 15.81
CA LYS A 760 -24.28 -24.70 14.65
C LYS A 760 -23.12 -25.63 14.32
N SER A 761 -23.36 -26.94 14.35
CA SER A 761 -22.33 -27.93 14.00
C SER A 761 -22.20 -28.06 12.48
N THR A 762 -20.98 -27.99 11.96
CA THR A 762 -20.69 -28.11 10.52
C THR A 762 -19.91 -29.39 10.14
N GLY A 763 -19.70 -30.32 11.07
CA GLY A 763 -18.87 -31.51 10.86
C GLY A 763 -17.36 -31.20 10.82
N ALA A 764 -16.52 -32.25 10.84
CA ALA A 764 -15.05 -32.19 10.71
C ALA A 764 -14.29 -31.28 11.71
N GLY A 765 -14.75 -31.15 12.96
CA GLY A 765 -14.05 -30.35 13.99
C GLY A 765 -14.17 -28.82 13.81
N ARG A 766 -14.90 -28.37 12.79
CA ARG A 766 -15.28 -26.96 12.60
C ARG A 766 -16.70 -26.76 13.16
N GLN A 767 -16.88 -25.68 13.91
CA GLN A 767 -18.17 -25.25 14.44
C GLN A 767 -18.45 -23.83 13.97
N GLN A 768 -19.72 -23.44 13.95
CA GLN A 768 -20.16 -22.09 13.68
C GLN A 768 -20.88 -21.53 14.89
N LEU A 769 -20.64 -20.26 15.20
CA LEU A 769 -21.42 -19.48 16.13
C LEU A 769 -22.33 -18.54 15.34
N LEU A 770 -23.61 -18.58 15.68
CA LEU A 770 -24.61 -17.69 15.15
C LEU A 770 -24.86 -16.59 16.19
N VAL A 771 -24.21 -15.45 16.01
CA VAL A 771 -24.19 -14.33 16.97
C VAL A 771 -25.21 -13.26 16.59
N SER A 772 -25.96 -12.77 17.57
CA SER A 772 -27.08 -11.83 17.37
C SER A 772 -26.82 -10.52 18.09
N PHE A 773 -27.15 -9.41 17.44
CA PHE A 773 -26.96 -8.07 17.98
C PHE A 773 -28.30 -7.38 18.14
N ASP A 774 -28.64 -7.02 19.38
CA ASP A 774 -29.84 -6.25 19.70
C ASP A 774 -29.52 -4.76 19.57
N GLY A 775 -30.47 -3.93 19.13
CA GLY A 775 -30.25 -2.48 19.01
C GLY A 775 -31.10 -1.81 17.92
N ALA A 776 -30.74 -0.56 17.59
CA ALA A 776 -31.30 0.13 16.44
C ALA A 776 -30.79 -0.52 15.13
N PRO A 777 -31.66 -0.65 14.10
CA PRO A 777 -31.18 -1.05 12.78
C PRO A 777 -30.12 -0.05 12.29
N ASP A 778 -29.16 -0.53 11.50
CA ASP A 778 -28.10 0.27 10.87
C ASP A 778 -27.08 0.92 11.84
N THR A 779 -27.12 0.57 13.12
CA THR A 779 -26.11 0.98 14.10
C THR A 779 -25.28 -0.22 14.53
N TYR A 780 -23.95 -0.10 14.47
CA TYR A 780 -23.06 -1.11 15.03
C TYR A 780 -23.15 -1.12 16.56
N VAL A 781 -23.39 -2.30 17.13
CA VAL A 781 -23.49 -2.54 18.57
C VAL A 781 -22.35 -3.44 18.98
N ARG A 782 -21.57 -3.01 19.97
CA ARG A 782 -20.52 -3.83 20.59
C ARG A 782 -21.13 -4.79 21.59
N ARG A 783 -20.76 -6.07 21.50
CA ARG A 783 -21.12 -7.11 22.47
C ARG A 783 -19.90 -7.93 22.85
N GLU A 784 -19.88 -8.33 24.11
CA GLU A 784 -18.94 -9.30 24.62
C GLU A 784 -19.65 -10.66 24.79
N PHE A 785 -19.00 -11.72 24.34
CA PHE A 785 -19.46 -13.09 24.51
C PHE A 785 -18.40 -13.86 25.28
N ALA A 786 -18.82 -14.60 26.30
CA ALA A 786 -17.98 -15.54 27.03
C ALA A 786 -18.52 -16.96 26.76
N ILE A 787 -17.97 -17.63 25.75
CA ILE A 787 -18.43 -18.93 25.27
C ILE A 787 -17.71 -20.05 26.04
N PRO A 788 -18.41 -20.87 26.87
CA PRO A 788 -17.76 -21.97 27.57
C PRO A 788 -17.25 -23.05 26.61
N LEU A 789 -16.00 -23.47 26.83
CA LEU A 789 -15.29 -24.51 26.08
C LEU A 789 -15.31 -25.83 26.87
N GLN A 790 -15.99 -26.84 26.33
CA GLN A 790 -16.05 -28.16 26.94
C GLN A 790 -14.98 -29.07 26.34
N ARG A 791 -14.18 -29.72 27.19
CA ARG A 791 -13.20 -30.71 26.75
C ARG A 791 -13.91 -31.90 26.12
N THR A 792 -13.62 -32.19 24.86
CA THR A 792 -13.98 -33.47 24.25
C THR A 792 -13.07 -34.55 24.83
N GLY A 793 -13.62 -35.47 25.61
CA GLY A 793 -12.82 -36.54 26.22
C GLY A 793 -12.09 -37.37 25.16
N ARG A 794 -10.75 -37.42 25.20
CA ARG A 794 -9.99 -38.45 24.49
C ARG A 794 -10.42 -39.80 25.06
N ARG A 795 -11.08 -40.65 24.26
CA ARG A 795 -11.12 -42.09 24.52
C ARG A 795 -9.68 -42.58 24.55
N GLN A 796 -9.13 -42.78 25.74
CA GLN A 796 -7.99 -43.67 25.91
C GLN A 796 -8.44 -45.06 25.41
N LYS A 797 -7.93 -45.49 24.25
CA LYS A 797 -7.84 -46.93 23.99
C LYS A 797 -6.86 -47.47 25.03
N ALA A 798 -7.39 -47.98 26.13
CA ALA A 798 -6.63 -48.78 27.07
C ALA A 798 -6.02 -49.94 26.27
N ALA A 799 -4.69 -49.96 26.19
CA ALA A 799 -3.97 -51.16 25.81
C ALA A 799 -4.27 -52.21 26.89
N GLY A 800 -5.22 -53.10 26.60
CA GLY A 800 -5.50 -54.26 27.42
C GLY A 800 -4.26 -55.14 27.44
N VAL A 801 -3.54 -55.11 28.57
CA VAL A 801 -2.60 -56.15 28.97
C VAL A 801 -3.41 -57.43 29.10
N ASN A 802 -3.22 -58.35 28.17
CA ASN A 802 -3.82 -59.67 28.21
C ASN A 802 -2.88 -60.60 29.00
N THR A 803 -3.04 -60.65 30.32
CA THR A 803 -2.49 -61.75 31.14
C THR A 803 -3.45 -62.93 31.04
N ALA A 804 -3.12 -63.89 30.17
CA ALA A 804 -3.70 -65.23 30.22
C ALA A 804 -2.72 -66.13 30.97
N ALA A 805 -3.04 -66.42 32.23
CA ALA A 805 -2.59 -67.61 32.93
C ALA A 805 -3.79 -68.56 33.00
N ASP A 806 -3.69 -69.74 32.37
CA ASP A 806 -3.97 -71.02 33.04
C ASP A 806 -3.90 -72.23 32.09
N LYS A 807 -3.19 -73.25 32.59
CA LYS A 807 -3.42 -74.71 32.48
C LYS A 807 -2.71 -75.55 31.40
N ILE A 808 -1.97 -76.51 31.99
CA ILE A 808 -1.32 -77.76 31.54
C ILE A 808 0.11 -77.63 31.05
#